data_AF-A0AAW9WG94-F1
#
_entry.id   AF-A0AAW9WG94-F1
#
_cell.length_a   1.000
_cell.length_b   1.000
_cell.length_c   1.000
_cell.angle_alpha   90.00
_cell.angle_beta   90.00
_cell.angle_gamma   90.00
#
_symmetry.space_group_name_H-M   'P 1'
#
loop_
_entity.id
_entity.type
_entity.pdbx_description
1 polymer ?
#
loop_
_entity_poly.entity_id
_entity_poly.type
_entity_poly.pdbx_seq_one_letter_code
_entity_poly.pdbx_strand_id
1 'polypeptide(L)'
;MMWTIRKKSRWFAFWLGLLLTAAFAVPSHAECAEKNRADTGRWVYRTDYGAAEENQNSMEQGGAWYRLNAADEVDTGWIFTDGFWYFLDPGDGMQKGRMMTGWQWIDGRCYYFAETSSDFYPQGAMYAACKTPDGYLVGTGGAWLDEHGDEWYIAGRGLSALKTDDGNHLPELDAGRKRKYGSGGGGGSTGGGGSRLPEGGNKEGNTDKDQPEEKNDSERESFPETDDSTTAPATPSDAALVSWEVRFVEEKDPNRKIIRTQSGKSEEGTEVTVDFPEIVPGSDGWQYQALEKSPKQIMVSGTGLQKYTVLFRKTDRIPDESGQEEGERRLESWIRLAEHADLEITGGRTEGWSVITENQEESRERLRNLVSMVHDKKRHEIYLIARNHNPSTVVIGQEFPDISNISGLLMDEFVSSDNRYSVLRIGFQRIWRPESCVHKMEALESVVPDCISGGHERRRCALCGYEETVQFPASGHCDEDSDGICDICCQEIDDAAVPQTGIYREGDIQIRNIGGRQYRFRCIDEDYSDDRENLGYGALFLCETVIRSDIVSDQQSVRKCKFGMDNNYKTSDIRTWLQKNTDASMREVSFVYTGVNTAYQGRTRAGEYEQFTFDDLEGYEKPFQMMEDQMFIFSLEEAVKYRDVLWKFDGSSQNNPQSQYSPYSKGYYLRTPQYEGEDNFQYGKGIYVVDLANGSLHPVEVSDTSIGIRPAYVIARR
;
A
#
# COMPACT_ATOMS: atom_id res chain seq x y z
N MET A 1 -1.24 43.73 -54.33
CA MET A 1 -1.33 42.46 -55.10
C MET A 1 -1.55 41.36 -54.07
N MET A 2 -2.75 40.88 -53.74
CA MET A 2 -3.90 40.43 -54.54
C MET A 2 -3.57 39.26 -55.48
N TRP A 3 -3.74 38.03 -54.98
CA TRP A 3 -4.37 36.84 -55.61
C TRP A 3 -4.04 35.57 -54.79
N THR A 4 -4.95 34.98 -54.00
CA THR A 4 -6.07 34.05 -54.28
C THR A 4 -5.72 32.61 -54.72
N ILE A 5 -6.01 31.67 -53.79
CA ILE A 5 -6.88 30.47 -53.92
C ILE A 5 -6.58 29.42 -55.01
N ARG A 6 -6.35 28.16 -54.59
CA ARG A 6 -7.24 27.02 -54.93
C ARG A 6 -6.99 25.73 -54.11
N LYS A 7 -8.09 25.23 -53.53
CA LYS A 7 -8.33 23.89 -52.95
C LYS A 7 -8.40 22.79 -54.02
N LYS A 8 -8.08 21.55 -53.59
CA LYS A 8 -8.72 20.22 -53.81
C LYS A 8 -7.62 19.16 -54.01
N SER A 9 -7.70 17.88 -53.64
CA SER A 9 -8.51 17.04 -52.75
C SER A 9 -8.03 15.60 -52.98
N ARG A 10 -7.69 14.88 -51.91
CA ARG A 10 -7.80 13.43 -51.64
C ARG A 10 -6.85 12.34 -52.24
N TRP A 11 -6.16 11.70 -51.28
CA TRP A 11 -6.03 10.25 -50.93
C TRP A 11 -5.10 9.26 -51.68
N PHE A 12 -4.32 8.57 -50.83
CA PHE A 12 -3.95 7.13 -50.74
C PHE A 12 -2.51 6.64 -51.03
N ALA A 13 -1.99 5.97 -49.98
CA ALA A 13 -1.12 4.77 -49.91
C ALA A 13 0.40 4.92 -50.11
N PHE A 14 1.17 4.67 -49.04
CA PHE A 14 1.88 3.39 -48.82
C PHE A 14 2.62 3.43 -47.46
N TRP A 15 2.09 2.71 -46.48
CA TRP A 15 2.84 2.15 -45.35
C TRP A 15 2.35 0.71 -45.22
N LEU A 16 3.22 -0.26 -45.51
CA LEU A 16 3.00 -1.67 -45.24
C LEU A 16 4.36 -2.32 -44.97
N GLY A 17 4.46 -3.08 -43.87
CA GLY A 17 5.47 -4.13 -43.82
C GLY A 17 6.11 -4.48 -42.47
N LEU A 18 5.37 -4.57 -41.36
CA LEU A 18 5.60 -5.70 -40.45
C LEU A 18 4.29 -6.08 -39.74
N LEU A 19 3.65 -7.10 -40.31
CA LEU A 19 2.61 -7.90 -39.66
C LEU A 19 3.27 -8.68 -38.52
N LEU A 20 3.08 -8.23 -37.28
CA LEU A 20 3.03 -9.15 -36.15
C LEU A 20 1.56 -9.54 -36.01
N THR A 21 1.21 -10.67 -36.63
CA THR A 21 0.01 -11.41 -36.25
C THR A 21 0.23 -11.83 -34.80
N ALA A 22 -0.29 -11.04 -33.85
CA ALA A 22 -0.51 -11.51 -32.50
C ALA A 22 -1.47 -12.69 -32.62
N ALA A 23 -0.93 -13.90 -32.55
CA ALA A 23 -1.75 -15.04 -32.20
C ALA A 23 -2.32 -14.71 -30.82
N PHE A 24 -3.59 -14.30 -30.77
CA PHE A 24 -4.29 -14.14 -29.51
C PHE A 24 -4.22 -15.50 -28.81
N ALA A 25 -3.47 -15.55 -27.70
CA ALA A 25 -3.41 -16.73 -26.87
C ALA A 25 -4.82 -17.00 -26.37
N VAL A 26 -5.32 -18.20 -26.65
CA VAL A 26 -6.57 -18.69 -26.08
C VAL A 26 -6.31 -18.83 -24.58
N PRO A 27 -7.15 -18.27 -23.68
CA PRO A 27 -7.09 -18.62 -22.27
C PRO A 27 -7.10 -20.16 -22.17
N SER A 28 -6.20 -20.77 -21.39
CA SER A 28 -6.07 -22.24 -21.35
C SER A 28 -7.36 -23.00 -21.01
N HIS A 29 -8.36 -22.32 -20.45
CA HIS A 29 -9.71 -22.84 -20.18
C HIS A 29 -10.77 -22.51 -21.25
N ALA A 30 -10.49 -21.56 -22.15
CA ALA A 30 -11.30 -21.32 -23.36
C ALA A 30 -11.02 -22.37 -24.46
N GLU A 31 -9.96 -23.17 -24.32
CA GLU A 31 -9.66 -24.32 -25.18
C GLU A 31 -10.75 -25.42 -25.10
N CYS A 32 -11.54 -25.46 -24.01
CA CYS A 32 -12.71 -26.34 -23.89
C CYS A 32 -13.97 -25.81 -24.61
N ALA A 33 -13.95 -24.60 -25.18
CA ALA A 33 -15.12 -23.94 -25.79
C ALA A 33 -15.11 -23.97 -27.33
N GLU A 34 -14.60 -25.04 -27.94
CA GLU A 34 -14.43 -25.18 -29.40
C GLU A 34 -15.74 -25.18 -30.23
N LYS A 35 -16.91 -24.93 -29.63
CA LYS A 35 -18.22 -25.04 -30.30
C LYS A 35 -18.73 -23.76 -30.99
N ASN A 36 -18.17 -22.58 -30.72
CA ASN A 36 -18.80 -21.30 -31.12
C ASN A 36 -18.05 -20.51 -32.21
N ARG A 37 -17.12 -21.14 -32.93
CA ARG A 37 -16.22 -20.44 -33.88
C ARG A 37 -16.86 -20.05 -35.23
N ALA A 38 -18.14 -20.31 -35.46
CA ALA A 38 -18.75 -20.16 -36.78
C ALA A 38 -20.20 -19.63 -36.80
N ASP A 39 -20.68 -18.93 -35.78
CA ASP A 39 -22.10 -18.58 -35.70
C ASP A 39 -22.38 -17.07 -35.91
N THR A 40 -23.30 -16.79 -36.83
CA THR A 40 -23.86 -15.46 -37.16
C THR A 40 -24.82 -15.00 -36.07
N GLY A 41 -24.34 -14.95 -34.83
CA GLY A 41 -25.13 -14.48 -33.69
C GLY A 41 -25.38 -12.98 -33.75
N ARG A 42 -26.49 -12.52 -33.16
CA ARG A 42 -26.82 -11.09 -33.05
C ARG A 42 -26.87 -10.66 -31.59
N TRP A 43 -26.41 -9.44 -31.33
CA TRP A 43 -26.55 -8.79 -30.02
C TRP A 43 -27.93 -8.15 -29.90
N VAL A 44 -28.58 -8.36 -28.75
CA VAL A 44 -29.89 -7.77 -28.42
C VAL A 44 -29.83 -7.17 -27.03
N TYR A 45 -30.38 -5.97 -26.85
CA TYR A 45 -30.50 -5.32 -25.55
C TYR A 45 -31.89 -5.58 -24.96
N ARG A 46 -31.97 -6.07 -23.72
CA ARG A 46 -33.23 -6.36 -23.03
C ARG A 46 -33.28 -5.61 -21.70
N THR A 47 -34.42 -5.00 -21.39
CA THR A 47 -34.72 -4.44 -20.07
C THR A 47 -35.61 -5.40 -19.29
N ASP A 48 -35.75 -5.20 -17.98
CA ASP A 48 -36.59 -6.02 -17.10
C ASP A 48 -38.09 -6.02 -17.48
N TYR A 49 -38.49 -5.17 -18.44
CA TYR A 49 -39.88 -4.99 -18.90
C TYR A 49 -40.13 -5.50 -20.34
N GLY A 50 -39.19 -6.22 -20.96
CA GLY A 50 -39.31 -6.80 -22.30
C GLY A 50 -38.37 -6.18 -23.34
N ALA A 51 -38.25 -6.82 -24.51
CA ALA A 51 -37.31 -6.39 -25.55
C ALA A 51 -37.64 -5.00 -26.10
N ALA A 52 -36.72 -4.04 -25.96
CA ALA A 52 -36.84 -2.72 -26.56
C ALA A 52 -36.36 -2.77 -28.02
N GLU A 53 -37.20 -2.33 -28.96
CA GLU A 53 -36.73 -2.04 -30.31
C GLU A 53 -35.80 -0.82 -30.31
N GLU A 54 -34.79 -0.91 -31.17
CA GLU A 54 -33.62 -0.05 -31.32
C GLU A 54 -34.01 1.44 -31.50
N ASN A 55 -34.14 2.17 -30.41
CA ASN A 55 -34.21 3.63 -30.41
C ASN A 55 -33.20 4.21 -29.41
N GLN A 56 -32.38 5.14 -29.89
CA GLN A 56 -31.18 5.75 -29.27
C GLN A 56 -31.36 6.47 -27.91
N ASN A 57 -32.53 6.37 -27.28
CA ASN A 57 -32.86 7.05 -26.02
C ASN A 57 -33.22 6.10 -24.85
N SER A 58 -32.86 4.81 -24.95
CA SER A 58 -33.25 3.75 -24.01
C SER A 58 -32.12 3.23 -23.09
N MET A 59 -30.95 3.89 -23.10
CA MET A 59 -29.77 3.45 -22.32
C MET A 59 -29.79 3.84 -20.83
N GLU A 60 -30.75 4.66 -20.38
CA GLU A 60 -30.83 5.17 -18.99
C GLU A 60 -31.74 4.32 -18.05
N GLN A 61 -32.29 3.19 -18.50
CA GLN A 61 -33.31 2.41 -17.77
C GLN A 61 -32.91 0.96 -17.39
N GLY A 62 -31.62 0.70 -17.05
CA GLY A 62 -31.22 -0.52 -16.34
C GLY A 62 -31.38 -1.85 -17.09
N GLY A 63 -31.10 -1.92 -18.39
CA GLY A 63 -31.12 -3.17 -19.18
C GLY A 63 -29.74 -3.80 -19.37
N ALA A 64 -29.67 -4.93 -20.07
CA ALA A 64 -28.42 -5.62 -20.39
C ALA A 64 -28.38 -6.20 -21.81
N TRP A 65 -27.15 -6.40 -22.32
CA TRP A 65 -26.90 -7.04 -23.61
C TRP A 65 -26.92 -8.57 -23.48
N TYR A 66 -27.50 -9.23 -24.48
CA TYR A 66 -27.52 -10.68 -24.65
C TYR A 66 -27.11 -11.01 -26.09
N ARG A 67 -26.54 -12.19 -26.32
CA ARG A 67 -26.29 -12.68 -27.68
C ARG A 67 -27.22 -13.83 -28.01
N LEU A 68 -27.88 -13.74 -29.16
CA LEU A 68 -28.70 -14.81 -29.71
C LEU A 68 -27.90 -15.54 -30.79
N ASN A 69 -27.87 -16.86 -30.72
CA ASN A 69 -27.27 -17.71 -31.75
C ASN A 69 -28.18 -17.83 -32.99
N ALA A 70 -27.77 -18.60 -33.99
CA ALA A 70 -28.54 -18.76 -35.23
C ALA A 70 -29.93 -19.43 -35.04
N ALA A 71 -30.17 -20.07 -33.91
CA ALA A 71 -31.45 -20.68 -33.53
C ALA A 71 -32.34 -19.76 -32.66
N ASP A 72 -31.97 -18.48 -32.51
CA ASP A 72 -32.60 -17.52 -31.60
C ASP A 72 -32.57 -17.96 -30.11
N GLU A 73 -31.64 -18.84 -29.75
CA GLU A 73 -31.36 -19.21 -28.36
C GLU A 73 -30.29 -18.30 -27.77
N VAL A 74 -30.36 -18.06 -26.45
CA VAL A 74 -29.41 -17.20 -25.74
C VAL A 74 -28.09 -17.94 -25.51
N ASP A 75 -26.99 -17.36 -25.99
CA ASP A 75 -25.63 -17.85 -25.74
C ASP A 75 -25.25 -17.67 -24.25
N THR A 76 -24.40 -18.55 -23.74
CA THR A 76 -23.87 -18.52 -22.37
C THR A 76 -22.39 -18.90 -22.36
N GLY A 77 -21.61 -18.41 -21.39
CA GLY A 77 -20.19 -18.68 -21.22
C GLY A 77 -19.28 -17.81 -22.10
N TRP A 78 -18.06 -18.29 -22.37
CA TRP A 78 -17.08 -17.59 -23.20
C TRP A 78 -17.48 -17.56 -24.67
N ILE A 79 -17.43 -16.36 -25.26
CA ILE A 79 -17.79 -16.10 -26.66
C ILE A 79 -16.69 -15.30 -27.33
N PHE A 80 -16.21 -15.75 -28.49
CA PHE A 80 -15.26 -15.00 -29.31
C PHE A 80 -15.94 -14.52 -30.60
N THR A 81 -16.03 -13.21 -30.79
CA THR A 81 -16.61 -12.59 -32.00
C THR A 81 -15.95 -11.27 -32.30
N ASP A 82 -15.91 -10.88 -33.58
CA ASP A 82 -15.37 -9.60 -34.03
C ASP A 82 -13.95 -9.27 -33.54
N GLY A 83 -13.16 -10.33 -33.27
CA GLY A 83 -11.78 -10.23 -32.80
C GLY A 83 -11.62 -10.09 -31.29
N PHE A 84 -12.70 -10.11 -30.50
CA PHE A 84 -12.67 -9.94 -29.05
C PHE A 84 -13.36 -11.10 -28.31
N TRP A 85 -12.91 -11.33 -27.07
CA TRP A 85 -13.57 -12.24 -26.13
C TRP A 85 -14.62 -11.50 -25.31
N TYR A 86 -15.75 -12.16 -25.09
CA TYR A 86 -16.87 -11.74 -24.26
C TYR A 86 -17.23 -12.89 -23.32
N PHE A 87 -17.87 -12.58 -22.20
CA PHE A 87 -18.42 -13.59 -21.32
C PHE A 87 -19.90 -13.31 -21.06
N LEU A 88 -20.74 -14.32 -21.30
CA LEU A 88 -22.18 -14.28 -21.01
C LEU A 88 -22.46 -15.15 -19.80
N ASP A 89 -23.24 -14.67 -18.84
CA ASP A 89 -23.51 -15.36 -17.58
C ASP A 89 -24.10 -16.77 -17.81
N PRO A 90 -23.42 -17.86 -17.40
CA PRO A 90 -23.93 -19.22 -17.55
C PRO A 90 -24.92 -19.64 -16.46
N GLY A 91 -25.19 -18.78 -15.47
CA GLY A 91 -26.16 -19.02 -14.41
C GLY A 91 -27.58 -19.25 -14.91
N ASP A 92 -28.44 -19.74 -14.02
CA ASP A 92 -29.84 -19.99 -14.33
C ASP A 92 -30.76 -18.81 -13.93
N GLY A 93 -31.98 -18.79 -14.48
CA GLY A 93 -32.96 -17.75 -14.20
C GLY A 93 -32.77 -16.48 -15.04
N MET A 94 -33.14 -15.32 -14.48
CA MET A 94 -33.22 -14.04 -15.21
C MET A 94 -31.87 -13.49 -15.67
N GLN A 95 -30.75 -13.91 -15.07
CA GLN A 95 -29.41 -13.44 -15.43
C GLN A 95 -28.79 -14.27 -16.57
N LYS A 96 -29.41 -15.40 -16.95
CA LYS A 96 -28.88 -16.33 -17.94
C LYS A 96 -28.59 -15.66 -19.29
N GLY A 97 -27.32 -15.69 -19.67
CA GLY A 97 -26.81 -15.15 -20.92
C GLY A 97 -26.60 -13.63 -20.94
N ARG A 98 -26.69 -12.97 -19.78
CA ARG A 98 -26.39 -11.55 -19.65
C ARG A 98 -24.91 -11.30 -19.93
N MET A 99 -24.60 -10.33 -20.77
CA MET A 99 -23.22 -9.94 -21.07
C MET A 99 -22.56 -9.26 -19.88
N MET A 100 -21.39 -9.76 -19.50
CA MET A 100 -20.62 -9.21 -18.40
C MET A 100 -19.77 -8.02 -18.85
N THR A 101 -19.64 -7.04 -17.96
CA THR A 101 -18.76 -5.87 -18.10
C THR A 101 -17.96 -5.65 -16.81
N GLY A 102 -16.88 -4.87 -16.86
CA GLY A 102 -15.96 -4.63 -15.75
C GLY A 102 -15.16 -5.86 -15.32
N TRP A 103 -14.62 -5.87 -14.09
CA TRP A 103 -13.88 -7.03 -13.60
C TRP A 103 -14.80 -8.19 -13.20
N GLN A 104 -14.44 -9.40 -13.64
CA GLN A 104 -15.18 -10.62 -13.38
C GLN A 104 -14.24 -11.76 -13.01
N TRP A 105 -14.59 -12.49 -11.95
CA TRP A 105 -13.94 -13.75 -11.61
C TRP A 105 -14.60 -14.89 -12.39
N ILE A 106 -13.80 -15.63 -13.15
CA ILE A 106 -14.25 -16.78 -13.95
C ILE A 106 -13.25 -17.92 -13.76
N ASP A 107 -13.72 -19.07 -13.28
CA ASP A 107 -12.93 -20.27 -13.00
C ASP A 107 -11.64 -20.00 -12.19
N GLY A 108 -11.73 -19.11 -11.20
CA GLY A 108 -10.64 -18.77 -10.29
C GLY A 108 -9.65 -17.72 -10.80
N ARG A 109 -9.87 -17.11 -11.97
CA ARG A 109 -9.06 -15.99 -12.50
C ARG A 109 -9.90 -14.73 -12.68
N CYS A 110 -9.26 -13.56 -12.64
CA CYS A 110 -9.94 -12.27 -12.76
C CYS A 110 -9.68 -11.62 -14.14
N TYR A 111 -10.72 -11.22 -14.85
CA TYR A 111 -10.69 -10.66 -16.20
C TYR A 111 -11.41 -9.31 -16.25
N TYR A 112 -10.92 -8.35 -17.05
CA TYR A 112 -11.60 -7.06 -17.27
C TYR A 112 -12.30 -6.99 -18.62
N PHE A 113 -13.59 -6.68 -18.63
CA PHE A 113 -14.41 -6.46 -19.82
C PHE A 113 -14.79 -4.98 -19.95
N ALA A 114 -14.67 -4.40 -21.14
CA ALA A 114 -14.90 -2.98 -21.36
C ALA A 114 -16.30 -2.54 -20.89
N GLU A 115 -16.38 -1.60 -19.95
CA GLU A 115 -17.67 -1.12 -19.43
C GLU A 115 -18.40 -0.19 -20.39
N THR A 116 -17.65 0.51 -21.23
CA THR A 116 -18.15 1.38 -22.29
C THR A 116 -17.39 1.12 -23.58
N SER A 117 -18.00 1.41 -24.72
CA SER A 117 -17.32 1.32 -26.01
C SER A 117 -16.29 2.44 -26.15
N SER A 118 -15.08 2.10 -26.58
CA SER A 118 -14.00 3.01 -26.96
C SER A 118 -13.58 2.78 -28.41
N ASP A 119 -12.69 3.63 -28.93
CA ASP A 119 -12.13 3.51 -30.29
C ASP A 119 -11.40 2.16 -30.53
N PHE A 120 -10.98 1.48 -29.47
CA PHE A 120 -10.18 0.25 -29.54
C PHE A 120 -10.86 -0.99 -28.96
N TYR A 121 -11.79 -0.83 -28.01
CA TYR A 121 -12.51 -1.92 -27.35
C TYR A 121 -14.01 -1.63 -27.33
N PRO A 122 -14.86 -2.45 -27.98
CA PRO A 122 -16.31 -2.33 -27.86
C PRO A 122 -16.78 -2.75 -26.46
N GLN A 123 -17.95 -2.26 -26.01
CA GLN A 123 -18.51 -2.61 -24.71
C GLN A 123 -18.63 -4.14 -24.55
N GLY A 124 -18.19 -4.67 -23.42
CA GLY A 124 -18.15 -6.10 -23.11
C GLY A 124 -16.90 -6.83 -23.61
N ALA A 125 -16.01 -6.20 -24.39
CA ALA A 125 -14.80 -6.85 -24.87
C ALA A 125 -13.74 -7.00 -23.78
N MET A 126 -13.12 -8.17 -23.70
CA MET A 126 -12.05 -8.47 -22.75
C MET A 126 -10.74 -7.77 -23.12
N TYR A 127 -10.07 -7.17 -22.13
CA TYR A 127 -8.71 -6.65 -22.26
C TYR A 127 -7.68 -7.79 -22.15
N ALA A 128 -6.64 -7.77 -22.98
CA ALA A 128 -5.55 -8.74 -22.93
C ALA A 128 -4.21 -8.13 -23.38
N ALA A 129 -3.11 -8.54 -22.73
CA ALA A 129 -1.74 -8.09 -22.98
C ALA A 129 -1.57 -6.56 -22.93
N CYS A 130 -2.27 -5.88 -22.02
CA CYS A 130 -2.27 -4.42 -21.95
C CYS A 130 -2.59 -3.91 -20.54
N LYS A 131 -2.56 -2.59 -20.37
CA LYS A 131 -3.03 -1.92 -19.16
C LYS A 131 -4.52 -1.58 -19.30
N THR A 132 -5.33 -1.93 -18.30
CA THR A 132 -6.76 -1.57 -18.25
C THR A 132 -6.94 -0.07 -17.98
N PRO A 133 -8.11 0.53 -18.26
CA PRO A 133 -8.34 1.98 -18.07
C PRO A 133 -8.15 2.47 -16.63
N ASP A 134 -8.40 1.59 -15.65
CA ASP A 134 -8.19 1.81 -14.21
C ASP A 134 -6.76 1.51 -13.74
N GLY A 135 -5.88 1.08 -14.65
CA GLY A 135 -4.44 1.11 -14.46
C GLY A 135 -3.77 -0.22 -14.08
N TYR A 136 -4.50 -1.35 -14.12
CA TYR A 136 -3.94 -2.67 -13.83
C TYR A 136 -3.40 -3.36 -15.08
N LEU A 137 -2.46 -4.28 -14.92
CA LEU A 137 -1.88 -5.04 -16.02
C LEU A 137 -2.59 -6.39 -16.19
N VAL A 138 -3.00 -6.71 -17.41
CA VAL A 138 -3.55 -8.03 -17.77
C VAL A 138 -2.61 -8.75 -18.73
N GLY A 139 -2.41 -10.04 -18.48
CA GLY A 139 -1.53 -10.90 -19.26
C GLY A 139 -2.08 -11.24 -20.64
N THR A 140 -1.35 -12.06 -21.39
CA THR A 140 -1.71 -12.46 -22.76
C THR A 140 -3.02 -13.26 -22.84
N GLY A 141 -3.37 -13.99 -21.78
CA GLY A 141 -4.66 -14.66 -21.63
C GLY A 141 -5.79 -13.78 -21.07
N GLY A 142 -5.53 -12.47 -20.82
CA GLY A 142 -6.49 -11.52 -20.26
C GLY A 142 -6.64 -11.56 -18.74
N ALA A 143 -5.98 -12.50 -18.05
CA ALA A 143 -6.00 -12.59 -16.60
C ALA A 143 -5.20 -11.44 -15.96
N TRP A 144 -5.68 -10.96 -14.82
CA TRP A 144 -4.98 -9.95 -14.02
C TRP A 144 -3.64 -10.46 -13.49
N LEU A 145 -2.60 -9.64 -13.62
CA LEU A 145 -1.25 -9.90 -13.13
C LEU A 145 -0.96 -9.13 -11.84
N ASP A 146 -0.19 -9.73 -10.95
CA ASP A 146 0.33 -9.09 -9.74
C ASP A 146 1.56 -8.19 -10.02
N GLU A 147 2.13 -7.62 -8.95
CA GLU A 147 3.31 -6.72 -9.01
C GLU A 147 4.59 -7.44 -9.50
N HIS A 148 4.60 -8.77 -9.50
CA HIS A 148 5.70 -9.62 -9.95
C HIS A 148 5.47 -10.17 -11.38
N GLY A 149 4.29 -9.94 -11.96
CA GLY A 149 3.91 -10.39 -13.30
C GLY A 149 3.29 -11.79 -13.34
N ASP A 150 2.92 -12.34 -12.18
CA ASP A 150 2.26 -13.64 -12.07
C ASP A 150 0.73 -13.50 -12.10
N GLU A 151 0.02 -14.49 -12.64
CA GLU A 151 -1.45 -14.48 -12.71
C GLU A 151 -2.09 -14.75 -11.34
N TRP A 152 -3.06 -13.91 -10.95
CA TRP A 152 -3.89 -14.16 -9.77
C TRP A 152 -4.82 -15.36 -9.99
N TYR A 153 -4.64 -16.43 -9.20
CA TYR A 153 -5.49 -17.62 -9.22
C TYR A 153 -6.00 -17.98 -7.82
N ILE A 154 -7.32 -18.10 -7.67
CA ILE A 154 -7.98 -18.55 -6.44
C ILE A 154 -8.97 -19.66 -6.81
N ALA A 155 -8.64 -20.90 -6.46
CA ALA A 155 -9.46 -22.07 -6.78
C ALA A 155 -10.90 -21.91 -6.28
N GLY A 156 -11.88 -22.15 -7.16
CA GLY A 156 -13.30 -22.10 -6.85
C GLY A 156 -13.92 -20.69 -6.78
N ARG A 157 -13.15 -19.62 -7.06
CA ARG A 157 -13.66 -18.24 -7.04
C ARG A 157 -14.29 -17.84 -8.38
N GLY A 158 -15.48 -17.25 -8.33
CA GLY A 158 -16.14 -16.64 -9.50
C GLY A 158 -17.16 -17.52 -10.20
N LEU A 159 -17.61 -17.06 -11.37
CA LEU A 159 -18.53 -17.79 -12.26
C LEU A 159 -17.81 -19.01 -12.83
N SER A 160 -18.52 -20.14 -12.96
CA SER A 160 -17.94 -21.33 -13.61
C SER A 160 -18.33 -21.39 -15.07
N ALA A 161 -17.36 -21.57 -15.97
CA ALA A 161 -17.63 -21.57 -17.42
C ALA A 161 -18.25 -22.88 -17.94
N LEU A 162 -18.31 -23.94 -17.13
CA LEU A 162 -18.86 -25.24 -17.51
C LEU A 162 -20.34 -25.37 -17.12
N LYS A 163 -21.17 -25.86 -18.04
CA LYS A 163 -22.51 -26.35 -17.72
C LYS A 163 -22.39 -27.56 -16.79
N THR A 164 -22.93 -27.46 -15.58
CA THR A 164 -23.20 -28.65 -14.76
C THR A 164 -24.41 -29.35 -15.37
N ASP A 165 -24.16 -30.35 -16.21
CA ASP A 165 -25.13 -31.43 -16.42
C ASP A 165 -24.70 -32.59 -15.52
N ASP A 166 -25.62 -32.92 -14.61
CA ASP A 166 -25.67 -34.10 -13.76
C ASP A 166 -24.62 -34.28 -12.65
N GLY A 167 -25.13 -34.64 -11.47
CA GLY A 167 -24.39 -34.78 -10.23
C GLY A 167 -23.45 -36.00 -10.17
N ASN A 168 -22.58 -35.90 -9.18
CA ASN A 168 -21.60 -36.85 -8.63
C ASN A 168 -20.13 -36.70 -9.04
N HIS A 169 -19.33 -36.55 -7.98
CA HIS A 169 -17.89 -36.72 -7.81
C HIS A 169 -16.93 -35.62 -8.28
N LEU A 170 -16.45 -34.86 -7.29
CA LEU A 170 -15.12 -34.23 -7.28
C LEU A 170 -14.04 -35.32 -7.40
N PRO A 171 -13.03 -35.16 -8.28
CA PRO A 171 -11.73 -35.77 -8.07
C PRO A 171 -10.86 -34.82 -7.24
N GLU A 172 -10.61 -35.26 -6.01
CA GLU A 172 -9.55 -34.80 -5.14
C GLU A 172 -8.18 -34.95 -5.82
N LEU A 173 -7.40 -33.87 -5.93
CA LEU A 173 -5.99 -33.92 -6.36
C LEU A 173 -5.09 -33.34 -5.27
N ASP A 174 -4.77 -34.26 -4.37
CA ASP A 174 -3.49 -34.51 -3.68
C ASP A 174 -2.48 -33.37 -3.58
N ALA A 175 -2.35 -32.86 -2.36
CA ALA A 175 -1.22 -32.08 -1.90
C ALA A 175 -0.04 -33.01 -1.60
N GLY A 176 1.02 -32.94 -2.41
CA GLY A 176 2.34 -33.32 -1.90
C GLY A 176 3.41 -33.68 -2.94
N ARG A 177 4.29 -32.72 -3.26
CA ARG A 177 5.75 -32.92 -3.10
C ARG A 177 6.58 -31.66 -3.35
N LYS A 178 7.37 -31.31 -2.33
CA LYS A 178 8.59 -30.49 -2.44
C LYS A 178 9.54 -31.06 -3.50
N ARG A 179 10.22 -30.20 -4.27
CA ARG A 179 11.67 -29.93 -4.15
C ARG A 179 12.24 -29.02 -5.27
N LYS A 180 12.96 -27.98 -4.82
CA LYS A 180 14.31 -27.50 -5.19
C LYS A 180 14.71 -27.34 -6.67
N TYR A 181 15.19 -26.12 -6.97
CA TYR A 181 16.31 -25.71 -7.83
C TYR A 181 16.85 -26.70 -8.88
N GLY A 182 16.94 -26.22 -10.12
CA GLY A 182 18.19 -26.32 -10.87
C GLY A 182 18.10 -26.82 -12.30
N SER A 183 18.18 -25.85 -13.22
CA SER A 183 18.93 -25.86 -14.49
C SER A 183 18.61 -26.89 -15.58
N GLY A 184 18.41 -26.34 -16.78
CA GLY A 184 18.36 -27.09 -18.01
C GLY A 184 19.70 -27.73 -18.40
N GLY A 185 19.58 -28.82 -19.15
CA GLY A 185 20.02 -28.82 -20.55
C GLY A 185 21.37 -29.44 -20.86
N GLY A 186 21.33 -30.69 -21.33
CA GLY A 186 21.98 -31.07 -22.60
C GLY A 186 23.15 -32.05 -22.54
N GLY A 187 22.96 -33.24 -23.12
CA GLY A 187 24.08 -34.04 -23.65
C GLY A 187 23.87 -35.55 -23.82
N GLY A 188 23.45 -35.97 -25.02
CA GLY A 188 24.10 -37.08 -25.75
C GLY A 188 23.80 -38.56 -25.41
N SER A 189 23.00 -39.19 -26.28
CA SER A 189 23.17 -40.52 -26.91
C SER A 189 23.55 -41.78 -26.10
N THR A 190 22.71 -42.83 -26.17
CA THR A 190 22.90 -44.10 -26.93
C THR A 190 22.17 -45.30 -26.29
N GLY A 191 21.54 -46.12 -27.14
CA GLY A 191 21.19 -47.55 -26.93
C GLY A 191 20.09 -47.84 -25.90
N GLY A 192 19.06 -48.66 -26.10
CA GLY A 192 18.84 -49.74 -27.05
C GLY A 192 18.14 -50.88 -26.29
N GLY A 193 16.99 -51.33 -26.79
CA GLY A 193 16.54 -52.72 -26.63
C GLY A 193 15.47 -53.05 -25.58
N GLY A 194 14.36 -53.62 -26.08
CA GLY A 194 13.70 -54.81 -25.52
C GLY A 194 12.66 -54.56 -24.42
N SER A 195 11.36 -54.56 -24.70
CA SER A 195 10.48 -55.72 -24.96
C SER A 195 9.67 -56.18 -23.74
N ARG A 196 8.33 -56.06 -23.92
CA ARG A 196 7.26 -56.99 -23.52
C ARG A 196 6.82 -57.05 -22.04
N LEU A 197 5.58 -56.58 -21.82
CA LEU A 197 4.36 -57.31 -21.34
C LEU A 197 4.55 -58.80 -20.97
N PRO A 198 3.69 -59.44 -20.14
CA PRO A 198 2.24 -59.20 -19.93
C PRO A 198 1.82 -59.19 -18.43
N GLU A 199 0.67 -58.63 -18.01
CA GLU A 199 -0.74 -59.03 -18.20
C GLU A 199 -1.20 -60.25 -17.36
N GLY A 200 -2.34 -60.08 -16.70
CA GLY A 200 -3.14 -61.13 -16.04
C GLY A 200 -3.16 -60.98 -14.51
N GLY A 201 -4.29 -60.90 -13.82
CA GLY A 201 -5.69 -60.97 -14.22
C GLY A 201 -6.55 -61.27 -12.99
N ASN A 202 -7.75 -60.70 -13.01
CA ASN A 202 -9.03 -61.30 -12.60
C ASN A 202 -9.41 -61.59 -11.13
N LYS A 203 -10.68 -61.17 -10.89
CA LYS A 203 -11.77 -61.85 -10.16
C LYS A 203 -11.82 -61.68 -8.64
N GLU A 204 -12.98 -61.59 -7.99
CA GLU A 204 -14.42 -61.41 -8.32
C GLU A 204 -15.15 -61.42 -6.96
N GLY A 205 -16.27 -60.70 -6.86
CA GLY A 205 -17.39 -61.02 -5.97
C GLY A 205 -17.36 -60.46 -4.54
N ASN A 206 -18.48 -60.23 -3.85
CA ASN A 206 -19.90 -60.24 -4.19
C ASN A 206 -20.66 -59.70 -2.95
N THR A 207 -21.85 -59.10 -3.15
CA THR A 207 -23.04 -59.08 -2.24
C THR A 207 -22.91 -58.42 -0.85
N ASP A 208 -23.91 -57.75 -0.25
CA ASP A 208 -25.34 -57.57 -0.54
C ASP A 208 -25.88 -56.36 0.27
N LYS A 209 -26.93 -55.77 -0.31
CA LYS A 209 -28.08 -54.96 0.15
C LYS A 209 -28.33 -54.73 1.66
N ASP A 210 -28.82 -53.52 1.99
CA ASP A 210 -30.23 -53.28 2.38
C ASP A 210 -30.54 -51.77 2.62
N GLN A 211 -31.64 -51.29 2.03
CA GLN A 211 -32.46 -50.12 2.43
C GLN A 211 -33.84 -50.67 2.85
N PRO A 212 -34.67 -49.95 3.65
CA PRO A 212 -35.74 -49.08 3.08
C PRO A 212 -35.94 -47.76 3.88
N GLU A 213 -36.26 -46.58 3.30
CA GLU A 213 -37.50 -46.03 2.69
C GLU A 213 -38.45 -45.25 3.65
N GLU A 214 -39.29 -44.39 3.03
CA GLU A 214 -40.37 -43.47 3.49
C GLU A 214 -39.92 -42.02 3.80
N LYS A 215 -40.19 -40.95 3.02
CA LYS A 215 -41.16 -40.53 1.98
C LYS A 215 -42.55 -40.04 2.45
N ASN A 216 -42.94 -38.88 1.88
CA ASN A 216 -44.26 -38.24 1.68
C ASN A 216 -44.73 -37.18 2.69
N ASP A 217 -45.45 -36.11 2.33
CA ASP A 217 -45.67 -35.32 1.09
C ASP A 217 -46.71 -34.20 1.41
N SER A 218 -46.79 -33.20 0.52
CA SER A 218 -47.95 -32.33 0.16
C SER A 218 -48.26 -31.09 1.05
N GLU A 219 -48.03 -29.83 0.59
CA GLU A 219 -48.76 -28.98 -0.42
C GLU A 219 -49.97 -28.22 0.23
N ARG A 220 -50.35 -26.95 -0.01
CA ARG A 220 -50.21 -26.02 -1.16
C ARG A 220 -50.75 -24.58 -0.83
N GLU A 221 -50.27 -23.54 -1.56
CA GLU A 221 -50.85 -22.20 -1.95
C GLU A 221 -50.89 -21.01 -0.95
N SER A 222 -50.62 -19.71 -1.25
CA SER A 222 -50.45 -18.87 -2.48
C SER A 222 -49.85 -17.45 -2.21
N PHE A 223 -48.93 -16.97 -3.09
CA PHE A 223 -48.42 -15.63 -3.59
C PHE A 223 -48.83 -14.22 -3.05
N PRO A 224 -48.20 -13.05 -3.46
CA PRO A 224 -46.88 -12.69 -4.10
C PRO A 224 -46.11 -11.55 -3.29
N GLU A 225 -44.86 -11.08 -3.52
CA GLU A 225 -44.27 -10.24 -4.60
C GLU A 225 -42.76 -9.90 -4.33
N THR A 226 -42.00 -9.78 -5.44
CA THR A 226 -40.81 -8.93 -5.79
C THR A 226 -39.51 -8.93 -4.95
N ASP A 227 -38.40 -9.35 -5.58
CA ASP A 227 -37.03 -8.92 -5.21
C ASP A 227 -36.21 -8.62 -6.48
N ASP A 228 -35.53 -7.48 -6.47
CA ASP A 228 -34.83 -6.82 -7.58
C ASP A 228 -33.31 -6.95 -7.35
N SER A 229 -32.59 -7.46 -8.35
CA SER A 229 -31.17 -7.80 -8.29
C SER A 229 -30.44 -7.24 -9.51
N THR A 230 -30.02 -5.99 -9.44
CA THR A 230 -29.04 -5.39 -10.35
C THR A 230 -27.62 -5.51 -9.78
N THR A 231 -26.76 -6.30 -10.44
CA THR A 231 -25.33 -6.44 -10.13
C THR A 231 -24.49 -5.43 -10.94
N ALA A 232 -23.65 -4.65 -10.22
CA ALA A 232 -22.65 -3.72 -10.74
C ALA A 232 -21.29 -4.41 -10.97
N PRO A 233 -20.43 -3.93 -11.88
CA PRO A 233 -19.09 -4.48 -12.07
C PRO A 233 -18.20 -4.26 -10.84
N ALA A 234 -17.43 -5.29 -10.46
CA ALA A 234 -16.49 -5.24 -9.35
C ALA A 234 -15.14 -4.65 -9.80
N THR A 235 -14.35 -4.17 -8.85
CA THR A 235 -12.91 -3.85 -8.96
C THR A 235 -12.06 -4.76 -8.04
N PRO A 236 -10.73 -4.84 -8.18
CA PRO A 236 -9.87 -5.67 -7.33
C PRO A 236 -9.96 -5.38 -5.82
N SER A 237 -10.36 -4.17 -5.42
CA SER A 237 -10.71 -3.83 -4.03
C SER A 237 -12.08 -4.34 -3.59
N ASP A 238 -13.05 -4.48 -4.51
CA ASP A 238 -14.41 -4.98 -4.19
C ASP A 238 -14.43 -6.48 -3.87
N ALA A 239 -13.38 -7.20 -4.24
CA ALA A 239 -13.21 -8.63 -3.95
C ALA A 239 -13.05 -8.94 -2.44
N ALA A 240 -12.74 -7.93 -1.62
CA ALA A 240 -12.71 -8.03 -0.17
C ALA A 240 -13.86 -7.27 0.49
N LEU A 241 -14.64 -6.45 -0.24
CA LEU A 241 -15.67 -5.60 0.35
C LEU A 241 -16.97 -6.38 0.61
N VAL A 242 -17.27 -6.59 1.89
CA VAL A 242 -18.54 -7.14 2.36
C VAL A 242 -19.55 -6.01 2.45
N SER A 243 -20.70 -6.18 1.78
CA SER A 243 -21.83 -5.24 1.91
C SER A 243 -22.56 -5.53 3.21
N TRP A 244 -22.95 -4.51 3.95
CA TRP A 244 -23.68 -4.67 5.19
C TRP A 244 -24.81 -3.67 5.32
N GLU A 245 -25.87 -4.04 6.03
CA GLU A 245 -26.95 -3.17 6.45
C GLU A 245 -27.29 -3.38 7.93
N VAL A 246 -27.64 -2.31 8.62
CA VAL A 246 -28.13 -2.29 10.00
C VAL A 246 -29.56 -1.77 9.98
N ARG A 247 -30.50 -2.65 10.33
CA ARG A 247 -31.92 -2.35 10.46
C ARG A 247 -32.24 -1.95 11.89
N PHE A 248 -33.11 -0.98 12.04
CA PHE A 248 -33.54 -0.49 13.35
C PHE A 248 -35.05 -0.69 13.47
N VAL A 249 -35.45 -1.69 14.26
CA VAL A 249 -36.84 -2.19 14.26
C VAL A 249 -37.39 -2.30 15.68
N GLU A 250 -38.72 -2.34 15.82
CA GLU A 250 -39.36 -2.55 17.12
C GLU A 250 -39.14 -3.99 17.64
N GLU A 251 -38.91 -4.13 18.95
CA GLU A 251 -38.70 -5.40 19.66
C GLU A 251 -39.80 -6.44 19.40
N LYS A 252 -41.05 -5.98 19.23
CA LYS A 252 -42.24 -6.85 19.07
C LYS A 252 -42.74 -6.97 17.63
N ASP A 253 -42.30 -6.07 16.74
CA ASP A 253 -42.71 -6.05 15.34
C ASP A 253 -41.50 -5.80 14.42
N PRO A 254 -40.91 -6.87 13.84
CA PRO A 254 -39.75 -6.77 12.96
C PRO A 254 -40.01 -5.97 11.67
N ASN A 255 -41.27 -5.78 11.27
CA ASN A 255 -41.63 -5.01 10.08
C ASN A 255 -41.72 -3.51 10.36
N ARG A 256 -41.85 -3.12 11.65
CA ARG A 256 -41.91 -1.72 12.04
C ARG A 256 -40.50 -1.13 12.17
N LYS A 257 -40.07 -0.42 11.11
CA LYS A 257 -38.81 0.33 11.10
C LYS A 257 -38.94 1.62 11.92
N ILE A 258 -38.02 1.83 12.86
CA ILE A 258 -37.99 3.01 13.76
C ILE A 258 -37.17 4.15 13.17
N ILE A 259 -35.99 3.83 12.62
CA ILE A 259 -35.14 4.77 11.88
C ILE A 259 -34.69 4.14 10.56
N ARG A 260 -34.19 4.97 9.65
CA ARG A 260 -33.71 4.53 8.33
C ARG A 260 -32.58 3.50 8.50
N THR A 261 -32.64 2.42 7.73
CA THR A 261 -31.56 1.43 7.62
C THR A 261 -30.27 2.14 7.22
N GLN A 262 -29.19 1.86 7.96
CA GLN A 262 -27.84 2.28 7.59
C GLN A 262 -27.17 1.14 6.83
N SER A 263 -26.38 1.44 5.80
CA SER A 263 -25.73 0.42 4.99
C SER A 263 -24.39 0.92 4.47
N GLY A 264 -23.47 0.01 4.20
CA GLY A 264 -22.16 0.32 3.65
C GLY A 264 -21.46 -0.89 3.07
N LYS A 265 -20.21 -0.67 2.65
CA LYS A 265 -19.29 -1.70 2.20
C LYS A 265 -17.99 -1.53 2.99
N SER A 266 -17.42 -2.63 3.48
CA SER A 266 -16.16 -2.63 4.23
C SER A 266 -15.36 -3.88 3.92
N GLU A 267 -14.04 -3.86 4.06
CA GLU A 267 -13.22 -5.04 3.80
C GLU A 267 -13.60 -6.18 4.77
N GLU A 268 -13.48 -7.42 4.32
CA GLU A 268 -13.79 -8.59 5.13
C GLU A 268 -12.90 -8.61 6.37
N GLY A 269 -13.52 -8.78 7.54
CA GLY A 269 -12.84 -8.70 8.83
C GLY A 269 -12.69 -7.28 9.37
N THR A 270 -13.21 -6.25 8.68
CA THR A 270 -13.23 -4.87 9.20
C THR A 270 -14.27 -4.73 10.31
N GLU A 271 -13.87 -4.07 11.40
CA GLU A 271 -14.81 -3.60 12.42
C GLU A 271 -15.45 -2.28 11.98
N VAL A 272 -16.74 -2.35 11.67
CA VAL A 272 -17.57 -1.19 11.33
C VAL A 272 -18.26 -0.68 12.58
N THR A 273 -18.25 0.64 12.77
CA THR A 273 -18.95 1.28 13.87
C THR A 273 -20.20 2.00 13.38
N VAL A 274 -21.36 1.67 13.96
CA VAL A 274 -22.66 2.21 13.55
C VAL A 274 -23.27 3.01 14.70
N ASP A 275 -23.41 4.32 14.48
CA ASP A 275 -24.04 5.24 15.41
C ASP A 275 -25.55 5.29 15.20
N PHE A 276 -26.31 5.26 16.29
CA PHE A 276 -27.76 5.43 16.29
C PHE A 276 -28.24 6.18 17.54
N PRO A 277 -29.40 6.85 17.48
CA PRO A 277 -29.99 7.48 18.64
C PRO A 277 -30.49 6.42 19.62
N GLU A 278 -30.17 6.57 20.91
CA GLU A 278 -30.66 5.65 21.95
C GLU A 278 -32.15 5.88 22.27
N ILE A 279 -32.66 7.06 21.94
CA ILE A 279 -34.05 7.46 22.15
C ILE A 279 -34.57 8.08 20.86
N VAL A 280 -35.69 7.60 20.36
CA VAL A 280 -36.35 8.09 19.14
C VAL A 280 -37.82 8.40 19.43
N PRO A 281 -38.32 9.61 19.08
CA PRO A 281 -39.75 9.88 19.09
C PRO A 281 -40.42 9.18 17.90
N GLY A 282 -41.42 8.34 18.18
CA GLY A 282 -42.21 7.68 17.14
C GLY A 282 -43.33 8.57 16.59
N SER A 283 -43.69 8.35 15.33
CA SER A 283 -44.81 9.01 14.66
C SER A 283 -46.17 8.74 15.31
N ASP A 284 -46.26 7.73 16.18
CA ASP A 284 -47.46 7.37 16.95
C ASP A 284 -47.54 8.06 18.32
N GLY A 285 -46.62 9.00 18.61
CA GLY A 285 -46.58 9.76 19.86
C GLY A 285 -45.97 8.98 21.04
N TRP A 286 -45.36 7.83 20.76
CA TRP A 286 -44.66 7.00 21.74
C TRP A 286 -43.15 7.16 21.57
N GLN A 287 -42.40 7.04 22.67
CA GLN A 287 -40.95 7.03 22.64
C GLN A 287 -40.44 5.59 22.43
N TYR A 288 -39.34 5.45 21.70
CA TYR A 288 -38.67 4.19 21.42
C TYR A 288 -37.24 4.26 21.97
N GLN A 289 -36.88 3.31 22.84
CA GLN A 289 -35.56 3.22 23.44
C GLN A 289 -34.78 2.05 22.84
N ALA A 290 -33.55 2.29 22.39
CA ALA A 290 -32.66 1.23 21.90
C ALA A 290 -32.30 0.26 23.03
N LEU A 291 -32.28 -1.04 22.73
CA LEU A 291 -31.86 -2.08 23.67
C LEU A 291 -30.34 -2.25 23.74
N GLU A 292 -29.62 -1.62 22.83
CA GLU A 292 -28.17 -1.65 22.72
C GLU A 292 -27.61 -0.23 22.85
N LYS A 293 -26.36 -0.11 23.31
CA LYS A 293 -25.67 1.17 23.44
C LYS A 293 -25.13 1.66 22.10
N SER A 294 -25.10 2.98 21.92
CA SER A 294 -24.55 3.61 20.73
C SER A 294 -23.13 4.16 20.96
N PRO A 295 -22.14 3.88 20.09
CA PRO A 295 -22.28 3.14 18.82
C PRO A 295 -22.16 1.61 18.99
N LYS A 296 -22.73 0.87 18.03
CA LYS A 296 -22.54 -0.59 17.91
C LYS A 296 -21.34 -0.89 17.03
N GLN A 297 -20.41 -1.68 17.56
CA GLN A 297 -19.30 -2.26 16.79
C GLN A 297 -19.75 -3.57 16.15
N ILE A 298 -19.47 -3.72 14.86
CA ILE A 298 -19.91 -4.84 14.05
C ILE A 298 -18.69 -5.35 13.28
N MET A 299 -18.28 -6.59 13.55
CA MET A 299 -17.27 -7.26 12.73
C MET A 299 -17.94 -7.80 11.48
N VAL A 300 -17.64 -7.19 10.34
CA VAL A 300 -18.26 -7.55 9.06
C VAL A 300 -17.45 -8.67 8.42
N SER A 301 -18.06 -9.84 8.29
CA SER A 301 -17.42 -11.04 7.71
C SER A 301 -18.43 -11.85 6.89
N GLY A 302 -17.92 -12.61 5.92
CA GLY A 302 -18.73 -13.46 5.05
C GLY A 302 -19.14 -12.83 3.73
N THR A 303 -19.70 -13.65 2.84
CA THR A 303 -20.05 -13.27 1.46
C THR A 303 -21.47 -12.73 1.35
N GLY A 304 -21.68 -11.69 0.53
CA GLY A 304 -23.01 -11.11 0.26
C GLY A 304 -23.39 -9.96 1.21
N LEU A 305 -24.69 -9.62 1.26
CA LEU A 305 -25.22 -8.56 2.13
C LEU A 305 -25.41 -9.07 3.56
N GLN A 306 -24.56 -8.63 4.48
CA GLN A 306 -24.68 -8.90 5.91
C GLN A 306 -25.75 -8.02 6.54
N LYS A 307 -26.71 -8.63 7.24
CA LYS A 307 -27.85 -7.91 7.83
C LYS A 307 -27.76 -7.96 9.36
N TYR A 308 -27.59 -6.80 9.97
CA TYR A 308 -27.59 -6.62 11.41
C TYR A 308 -28.87 -5.91 11.84
N THR A 309 -29.30 -6.14 13.07
CA THR A 309 -30.49 -5.49 13.64
C THR A 309 -30.15 -4.84 14.96
N VAL A 310 -30.74 -3.67 15.21
CA VAL A 310 -30.80 -2.99 16.50
C VAL A 310 -32.26 -2.87 16.89
N LEU A 311 -32.59 -3.40 18.07
CA LEU A 311 -33.96 -3.47 18.55
C LEU A 311 -34.30 -2.26 19.40
N PHE A 312 -35.52 -1.75 19.22
CA PHE A 312 -36.08 -0.67 20.01
C PHE A 312 -37.30 -1.14 20.79
N ARG A 313 -37.33 -0.83 22.08
CA ARG A 313 -38.49 -1.04 22.94
C ARG A 313 -39.34 0.21 22.98
N LYS A 314 -40.64 0.04 22.77
CA LYS A 314 -41.64 1.09 22.97
C LYS A 314 -41.81 1.39 24.46
N THR A 315 -41.58 2.65 24.85
CA THR A 315 -41.60 3.13 26.25
C THR A 315 -42.80 4.06 26.49
N ASP A 316 -42.67 5.08 27.35
CA ASP A 316 -43.75 6.00 27.68
C ASP A 316 -44.09 7.00 26.55
N ARG A 317 -45.22 7.69 26.71
CA ARG A 317 -45.73 8.70 25.79
C ARG A 317 -44.98 10.01 26.00
N ILE A 318 -44.57 10.67 24.91
CA ILE A 318 -43.76 11.89 24.96
C ILE A 318 -44.56 12.98 25.72
N PRO A 319 -44.02 13.57 26.80
CA PRO A 319 -44.64 14.72 27.46
C PRO A 319 -44.68 15.93 26.51
N ASP A 320 -45.83 16.60 26.45
CA ASP A 320 -46.04 17.80 25.64
C ASP A 320 -45.49 19.01 26.40
N GLU A 321 -44.16 19.18 26.41
CA GLU A 321 -43.50 20.33 27.04
C GLU A 321 -42.85 21.23 25.97
N SER A 322 -43.61 22.20 25.49
CA SER A 322 -43.11 23.28 24.63
C SER A 322 -42.88 24.56 25.44
N GLY A 323 -41.61 24.93 25.68
CA GLY A 323 -41.23 26.17 26.34
C GLY A 323 -39.79 26.62 26.04
N GLN A 324 -39.53 27.93 26.08
CA GLN A 324 -38.22 28.54 25.85
C GLN A 324 -37.18 28.15 26.94
N GLU A 325 -37.64 27.94 28.19
CA GLU A 325 -36.82 27.44 29.31
C GLU A 325 -36.32 25.99 29.11
N GLU A 326 -36.96 25.20 28.24
CA GLU A 326 -36.47 23.86 27.86
C GLU A 326 -35.31 23.94 26.86
N GLY A 327 -35.38 24.88 25.91
CA GLY A 327 -34.31 25.08 24.92
C GLY A 327 -33.00 25.52 25.56
N GLU A 328 -33.04 26.39 26.57
CA GLU A 328 -31.84 26.84 27.31
C GLU A 328 -31.20 25.71 28.12
N ARG A 329 -32.00 24.91 28.84
CA ARG A 329 -31.51 23.75 29.59
C ARG A 329 -30.86 22.70 28.69
N ARG A 330 -31.47 22.41 27.53
CA ARG A 330 -30.91 21.49 26.54
C ARG A 330 -29.59 21.98 25.97
N LEU A 331 -29.51 23.27 25.63
CA LEU A 331 -28.28 23.88 25.13
C LEU A 331 -27.14 23.77 26.16
N GLU A 332 -27.40 24.11 27.42
CA GLU A 332 -26.39 24.02 28.48
C GLU A 332 -25.90 22.59 28.70
N SER A 333 -26.81 21.61 28.65
CA SER A 333 -26.46 20.19 28.75
C SER A 333 -25.53 19.75 27.60
N TRP A 334 -25.84 20.14 26.36
CA TRP A 334 -25.02 19.80 25.20
C TRP A 334 -23.64 20.47 25.23
N ILE A 335 -23.55 21.73 25.68
CA ILE A 335 -22.27 22.43 25.83
C ILE A 335 -21.37 21.66 26.79
N ARG A 336 -21.87 21.28 27.97
CA ARG A 336 -21.07 20.54 28.96
C ARG A 336 -20.57 19.21 28.42
N LEU A 337 -21.38 18.50 27.65
CA LEU A 337 -20.99 17.23 27.04
C LEU A 337 -19.90 17.43 25.98
N ALA A 338 -20.04 18.44 25.14
CA ALA A 338 -19.05 18.77 24.11
C ALA A 338 -17.71 19.22 24.73
N GLU A 339 -17.73 20.03 25.78
CA GLU A 339 -16.52 20.43 26.52
C GLU A 339 -15.80 19.23 27.14
N HIS A 340 -16.56 18.27 27.67
CA HIS A 340 -15.99 17.05 28.23
C HIS A 340 -15.28 16.20 27.15
N ALA A 341 -15.93 16.04 26.00
CA ALA A 341 -15.36 15.31 24.86
C ALA A 341 -14.10 15.98 24.28
N ASP A 342 -14.10 17.31 24.14
CA ASP A 342 -12.92 18.07 23.71
C ASP A 342 -11.73 17.89 24.68
N LEU A 343 -12.02 17.82 25.99
CA LEU A 343 -10.99 17.65 27.02
C LEU A 343 -10.30 16.27 26.92
N GLU A 344 -11.04 15.23 26.55
CA GLU A 344 -10.46 13.89 26.35
C GLU A 344 -9.44 13.86 25.19
N ILE A 345 -9.68 14.66 24.15
CA ILE A 345 -8.78 14.79 22.98
C ILE A 345 -7.58 15.68 23.32
N THR A 346 -7.83 16.84 23.91
CA THR A 346 -6.81 17.90 24.07
C THR A 346 -5.95 17.72 25.32
N GLY A 347 -6.41 16.97 26.32
CA GLY A 347 -5.70 16.73 27.59
C GLY A 347 -5.60 17.94 28.52
N GLY A 348 -6.23 19.07 28.20
CA GLY A 348 -6.20 20.31 28.98
C GLY A 348 -7.30 21.31 28.56
N ARG A 349 -7.55 22.36 29.36
CA ARG A 349 -8.57 23.38 29.02
C ARG A 349 -8.17 24.14 27.75
N THR A 350 -9.01 24.10 26.74
CA THR A 350 -8.95 24.99 25.58
C THR A 350 -9.56 26.35 25.93
N GLU A 351 -8.80 27.22 26.58
CA GLU A 351 -9.25 28.59 26.85
C GLU A 351 -9.51 29.33 25.53
N GLY A 352 -10.76 29.74 25.30
CA GLY A 352 -11.15 30.57 24.15
C GLY A 352 -11.71 29.83 22.93
N TRP A 353 -11.86 28.50 22.96
CA TRP A 353 -12.52 27.78 21.86
C TRP A 353 -14.03 27.78 22.06
N SER A 354 -14.76 28.42 21.14
CA SER A 354 -16.22 28.34 21.14
C SER A 354 -16.67 26.93 20.79
N VAL A 355 -17.51 26.35 21.64
CA VAL A 355 -18.17 25.05 21.41
C VAL A 355 -19.31 25.19 20.39
N ILE A 356 -19.96 26.37 20.40
CA ILE A 356 -21.01 26.73 19.46
C ILE A 356 -20.35 27.33 18.23
N THR A 357 -20.74 26.84 17.06
CA THR A 357 -20.30 27.35 15.77
C THR A 357 -21.41 28.18 15.14
N GLU A 358 -21.07 29.33 14.56
CA GLU A 358 -22.03 30.25 13.96
C GLU A 358 -22.18 30.02 12.45
N ASN A 359 -21.23 29.32 11.82
CA ASN A 359 -21.23 29.03 10.39
C ASN A 359 -20.46 27.74 10.04
N GLN A 360 -20.55 27.32 8.78
CA GLN A 360 -19.92 26.09 8.27
C GLN A 360 -18.40 26.11 8.37
N GLU A 361 -17.74 27.26 8.19
CA GLU A 361 -16.27 27.33 8.21
C GLU A 361 -15.73 27.16 9.63
N GLU A 362 -16.37 27.79 10.63
CA GLU A 362 -16.05 27.58 12.05
C GLU A 362 -16.23 26.11 12.44
N SER A 363 -17.29 25.46 11.95
CA SER A 363 -17.48 24.00 12.10
C SER A 363 -16.32 23.21 11.51
N ARG A 364 -15.85 23.54 10.30
CA ARG A 364 -14.72 22.86 9.66
C ARG A 364 -13.42 23.09 10.40
N GLU A 365 -13.11 24.32 10.78
CA GLU A 365 -11.90 24.69 11.51
C GLU A 365 -11.83 23.98 12.86
N ARG A 366 -12.93 23.98 13.62
CA ARG A 366 -13.05 23.27 14.89
C ARG A 366 -12.77 21.77 14.73
N LEU A 367 -13.35 21.14 13.70
CA LEU A 367 -13.10 19.72 13.42
C LEU A 367 -11.65 19.44 13.02
N ARG A 368 -11.06 20.26 12.16
CA ARG A 368 -9.64 20.13 11.77
C ARG A 368 -8.73 20.18 13.00
N ASN A 369 -8.94 21.16 13.87
CA ASN A 369 -8.12 21.35 15.05
C ASN A 369 -8.21 20.13 15.99
N LEU A 370 -9.42 19.67 16.32
CA LEU A 370 -9.60 18.51 17.20
C LEU A 370 -9.06 17.21 16.59
N VAL A 371 -9.33 16.93 15.31
CA VAL A 371 -8.83 15.72 14.62
C VAL A 371 -7.31 15.72 14.51
N SER A 372 -6.68 16.88 14.33
CA SER A 372 -5.21 16.99 14.26
C SER A 372 -4.50 16.68 15.58
N MET A 373 -5.18 16.84 16.71
CA MET A 373 -4.63 16.60 18.05
C MET A 373 -4.72 15.13 18.49
N VAL A 374 -5.41 14.28 17.73
CA VAL A 374 -5.53 12.85 18.04
C VAL A 374 -4.26 12.10 17.63
N HIS A 375 -3.52 11.58 18.61
CA HIS A 375 -2.26 10.87 18.40
C HIS A 375 -2.27 9.40 18.84
N ASP A 376 -3.45 8.83 19.10
CA ASP A 376 -3.60 7.42 19.49
C ASP A 376 -4.47 6.62 18.49
N LYS A 377 -4.77 5.37 18.84
CA LYS A 377 -5.62 4.45 18.06
C LYS A 377 -7.07 4.44 18.53
N LYS A 378 -7.42 5.17 19.60
CA LYS A 378 -8.74 5.06 20.21
C LYS A 378 -9.77 5.72 19.30
N ARG A 379 -11.02 5.27 19.42
CA ARG A 379 -12.14 6.00 18.84
C ARG A 379 -12.40 7.23 19.71
N HIS A 380 -12.44 8.39 19.07
CA HIS A 380 -12.77 9.65 19.73
C HIS A 380 -14.12 10.14 19.23
N GLU A 381 -14.83 10.86 20.10
CA GLU A 381 -16.13 11.44 19.80
C GLU A 381 -16.08 12.94 20.00
N ILE A 382 -16.69 13.69 19.08
CA ILE A 382 -16.83 15.14 19.14
C ILE A 382 -18.31 15.47 19.01
N TYR A 383 -18.78 16.41 19.83
CA TYR A 383 -20.12 16.98 19.71
C TYR A 383 -20.03 18.38 19.13
N LEU A 384 -20.58 18.55 17.93
CA LEU A 384 -20.58 19.81 17.21
C LEU A 384 -21.95 20.47 17.35
N ILE A 385 -21.98 21.64 18.01
CA ILE A 385 -23.19 22.43 18.23
C ILE A 385 -23.22 23.55 17.19
N ALA A 386 -24.14 23.46 16.24
CA ALA A 386 -24.28 24.40 15.15
C ALA A 386 -25.47 25.32 15.37
N ARG A 387 -25.24 26.64 15.34
CA ARG A 387 -26.29 27.64 15.42
C ARG A 387 -26.70 28.09 14.02
N ASN A 388 -27.98 27.97 13.72
CA ASN A 388 -28.63 28.37 12.46
C ASN A 388 -28.01 27.77 11.18
N HIS A 389 -27.26 26.67 11.29
CA HIS A 389 -26.68 25.96 10.16
C HIS A 389 -26.59 24.44 10.41
N ASN A 390 -26.21 23.68 9.39
CA ASN A 390 -26.15 22.21 9.45
C ASN A 390 -24.70 21.72 9.29
N PRO A 391 -24.09 21.14 10.32
CA PRO A 391 -22.70 20.70 10.29
C PRO A 391 -22.51 19.46 9.41
N SER A 392 -21.29 19.19 8.96
CA SER A 392 -20.95 18.06 8.08
C SER A 392 -19.62 17.41 8.45
N THR A 393 -19.55 16.08 8.35
CA THR A 393 -18.34 15.27 8.62
C THR A 393 -17.44 15.09 7.41
N VAL A 394 -17.87 15.54 6.23
CA VAL A 394 -17.16 15.30 4.94
C VAL A 394 -15.72 15.83 4.97
N VAL A 395 -15.47 16.93 5.71
CA VAL A 395 -14.13 17.53 5.87
C VAL A 395 -13.11 16.54 6.44
N ILE A 396 -13.54 15.63 7.32
CA ILE A 396 -12.65 14.67 7.97
C ILE A 396 -12.11 13.67 6.95
N GLY A 397 -12.99 13.08 6.14
CA GLY A 397 -12.60 12.09 5.14
C GLY A 397 -11.84 12.68 3.94
N GLN A 398 -12.02 13.96 3.63
CA GLN A 398 -11.32 14.63 2.53
C GLN A 398 -9.91 15.08 2.90
N GLU A 399 -9.68 15.48 4.15
CA GLU A 399 -8.44 16.14 4.55
C GLU A 399 -7.52 15.27 5.41
N PHE A 400 -8.06 14.20 6.01
CA PHE A 400 -7.29 13.29 6.86
C PHE A 400 -7.41 11.85 6.33
N PRO A 401 -6.55 11.44 5.36
CA PRO A 401 -6.61 10.12 4.74
C PRO A 401 -6.24 8.97 5.71
N ASP A 402 -5.65 9.31 6.86
CA ASP A 402 -5.31 8.41 7.96
C ASP A 402 -6.45 8.28 8.98
N ILE A 403 -7.61 8.90 8.76
CA ILE A 403 -8.81 8.76 9.59
C ILE A 403 -9.82 7.82 8.94
N SER A 404 -10.39 6.95 9.76
CA SER A 404 -11.34 5.90 9.36
C SER A 404 -12.51 5.83 10.35
N ASN A 405 -13.48 4.96 10.06
CA ASN A 405 -14.66 4.74 10.91
C ASN A 405 -15.38 6.04 11.27
N ILE A 406 -15.46 6.97 10.30
CA ILE A 406 -16.11 8.26 10.46
C ILE A 406 -17.63 8.06 10.48
N SER A 407 -18.28 8.57 11.51
CA SER A 407 -19.73 8.63 11.63
C SER A 407 -20.19 10.04 11.95
N GLY A 408 -21.41 10.36 11.52
CA GLY A 408 -22.08 11.62 11.85
C GLY A 408 -23.54 11.33 12.17
N LEU A 409 -23.95 11.56 13.42
CA LEU A 409 -25.31 11.35 13.88
C LEU A 409 -25.91 12.64 14.42
N LEU A 410 -27.02 13.06 13.82
CA LEU A 410 -27.81 14.18 14.35
C LEU A 410 -28.48 13.74 15.64
N MET A 411 -28.01 14.27 16.77
CA MET A 411 -28.48 13.92 18.10
C MET A 411 -29.70 14.72 18.52
N ASP A 412 -29.73 16.01 18.14
CA ASP A 412 -30.77 16.92 18.58
C ASP A 412 -30.97 18.09 17.60
N GLU A 413 -32.21 18.55 17.49
CA GLU A 413 -32.60 19.81 16.85
C GLU A 413 -33.65 20.52 17.71
N PHE A 414 -33.34 21.74 18.14
CA PHE A 414 -34.24 22.52 19.00
C PHE A 414 -34.07 24.02 18.78
N VAL A 415 -35.04 24.80 19.26
CA VAL A 415 -35.00 26.27 19.22
C VAL A 415 -34.76 26.80 20.63
N SER A 416 -33.81 27.72 20.77
CA SER A 416 -33.57 28.46 22.00
C SER A 416 -33.32 29.93 21.67
N SER A 417 -34.06 30.83 22.32
CA SER A 417 -33.93 32.29 22.16
C SER A 417 -33.83 32.73 20.69
N ASP A 418 -34.82 32.32 19.89
CA ASP A 418 -34.95 32.58 18.43
C ASP A 418 -33.87 31.98 17.53
N ASN A 419 -33.01 31.10 18.05
CA ASN A 419 -31.98 30.43 17.27
C ASN A 419 -32.26 28.94 17.18
N ARG A 420 -32.05 28.38 15.99
CA ARG A 420 -32.12 26.93 15.76
C ARG A 420 -30.75 26.33 16.06
N TYR A 421 -30.70 25.33 16.91
CA TYR A 421 -29.49 24.57 17.23
C TYR A 421 -29.61 23.17 16.66
N SER A 422 -28.54 22.71 16.02
CA SER A 422 -28.38 21.34 15.53
C SER A 422 -27.15 20.73 16.21
N VAL A 423 -27.30 19.58 16.86
CA VAL A 423 -26.20 18.91 17.56
C VAL A 423 -25.82 17.63 16.82
N LEU A 424 -24.58 17.57 16.35
CA LEU A 424 -24.04 16.43 15.61
C LEU A 424 -22.98 15.71 16.43
N ARG A 425 -23.18 14.43 16.73
CA ARG A 425 -22.15 13.54 17.28
C ARG A 425 -21.31 12.99 16.14
N ILE A 426 -20.00 13.12 16.24
CA ILE A 426 -19.05 12.72 15.22
C ILE A 426 -18.05 11.76 15.86
N GLY A 427 -18.04 10.50 15.42
CA GLY A 427 -17.08 9.50 15.87
C GLY A 427 -16.06 9.19 14.79
N PHE A 428 -14.78 9.03 15.15
CA PHE A 428 -13.72 8.70 14.20
C PHE A 428 -12.54 7.98 14.88
N GLN A 429 -11.67 7.37 14.07
CA GLN A 429 -10.48 6.66 14.56
C GLN A 429 -9.30 6.85 13.61
N ARG A 430 -8.09 7.04 14.14
CA ARG A 430 -6.86 7.17 13.34
C ARG A 430 -6.20 5.82 13.08
N ILE A 431 -5.85 5.57 11.83
CA ILE A 431 -5.06 4.42 11.38
C ILE A 431 -3.62 4.89 11.13
N TRP A 432 -2.68 4.28 11.84
CA TRP A 432 -1.27 4.59 11.70
C TRP A 432 -0.60 3.67 10.67
N ARG A 433 -0.14 4.24 9.57
CA ARG A 433 0.72 3.56 8.58
C ARG A 433 2.18 3.85 8.91
N PRO A 434 3.13 2.94 8.64
CA PRO A 434 4.56 3.16 8.93
C PRO A 434 5.07 4.51 8.38
N GLU A 435 4.66 4.86 7.16
CA GLU A 435 5.17 6.05 6.43
C GLU A 435 4.71 7.39 7.02
N SER A 436 3.56 7.41 7.71
CA SER A 436 2.98 8.62 8.34
C SER A 436 3.03 8.56 9.87
N CYS A 437 3.70 7.55 10.43
CA CYS A 437 3.72 7.35 11.86
C CYS A 437 4.74 8.25 12.55
N VAL A 438 4.34 8.82 13.68
CA VAL A 438 5.26 9.51 14.61
C VAL A 438 6.15 8.54 15.41
N HIS A 439 5.99 7.24 15.17
CA HIS A 439 6.72 6.13 15.77
C HIS A 439 6.99 6.23 17.29
N LYS A 440 6.05 5.70 18.08
CA LYS A 440 6.30 5.42 19.50
C LYS A 440 6.90 4.01 19.65
N MET A 441 8.22 3.93 19.72
CA MET A 441 8.96 2.66 19.82
C MET A 441 8.95 2.10 21.25
N GLU A 442 8.69 0.79 21.35
CA GLU A 442 8.77 0.03 22.60
C GLU A 442 9.71 -1.16 22.38
N ALA A 443 10.57 -1.45 23.36
CA ALA A 443 11.48 -2.59 23.29
C ALA A 443 10.68 -3.90 23.45
N LEU A 444 10.84 -4.82 22.50
CA LEU A 444 10.29 -6.18 22.58
C LEU A 444 11.27 -7.12 23.28
N GLU A 445 12.54 -7.01 22.91
CA GLU A 445 13.64 -7.86 23.37
C GLU A 445 14.91 -7.02 23.41
N SER A 446 15.74 -7.23 24.42
CA SER A 446 17.03 -6.54 24.56
C SER A 446 18.05 -7.53 25.10
N VAL A 447 19.14 -7.69 24.35
CA VAL A 447 20.32 -8.46 24.70
C VAL A 447 21.46 -7.46 24.86
N VAL A 448 21.95 -7.33 26.09
CA VAL A 448 23.06 -6.43 26.43
C VAL A 448 24.35 -6.97 25.80
N PRO A 449 25.15 -6.12 25.13
CA PRO A 449 26.45 -6.55 24.59
C PRO A 449 27.40 -6.99 25.70
N ASP A 450 28.12 -8.09 25.49
CA ASP A 450 29.19 -8.54 26.38
C ASP A 450 30.57 -8.18 25.81
N CYS A 451 31.67 -8.67 26.40
CA CYS A 451 33.02 -8.33 25.95
C CYS A 451 33.38 -8.89 24.56
N ILE A 452 32.69 -9.95 24.11
CA ILE A 452 33.02 -10.74 22.92
C ILE A 452 31.89 -10.69 21.88
N SER A 453 30.63 -10.70 22.33
CA SER A 453 29.42 -10.78 21.53
C SER A 453 28.69 -9.44 21.54
N GLY A 454 28.29 -9.01 20.35
CA GLY A 454 27.40 -7.87 20.18
C GLY A 454 26.04 -8.08 20.85
N GLY A 455 25.42 -6.98 21.24
CA GLY A 455 24.05 -6.95 21.77
C GLY A 455 23.06 -6.62 20.67
N HIS A 456 21.77 -6.77 20.95
CA HIS A 456 20.74 -6.25 20.06
C HIS A 456 19.48 -5.89 20.83
N GLU A 457 18.72 -4.95 20.32
CA GLU A 457 17.42 -4.58 20.84
C GLU A 457 16.41 -4.52 19.70
N ARG A 458 15.44 -5.44 19.74
CA ARG A 458 14.31 -5.43 18.83
C ARG A 458 13.23 -4.53 19.40
N ARG A 459 12.75 -3.60 18.60
CA ARG A 459 11.76 -2.59 18.97
C ARG A 459 10.56 -2.71 18.04
N ARG A 460 9.36 -2.45 18.56
CA ARG A 460 8.12 -2.35 17.78
C ARG A 460 7.43 -1.05 18.09
N CYS A 461 6.94 -0.39 17.05
CA CYS A 461 6.09 0.78 17.21
C CYS A 461 4.71 0.36 17.70
N ALA A 462 4.26 0.90 18.83
CA ALA A 462 2.92 0.65 19.38
C ALA A 462 1.79 1.16 18.46
N LEU A 463 2.09 2.15 17.61
CA LEU A 463 1.13 2.80 16.72
C LEU A 463 1.04 2.10 15.37
N CYS A 464 2.10 2.00 14.57
CA CYS A 464 2.00 1.37 13.24
C CYS A 464 2.40 -0.11 13.21
N GLY A 465 2.92 -0.67 14.31
CA GLY A 465 3.41 -2.06 14.34
C GLY A 465 4.74 -2.27 13.62
N TYR A 466 5.33 -1.22 13.03
CA TYR A 466 6.66 -1.27 12.42
C TYR A 466 7.69 -1.77 13.43
N GLU A 467 8.54 -2.70 13.01
CA GLU A 467 9.60 -3.25 13.83
C GLU A 467 10.97 -2.86 13.30
N GLU A 468 11.91 -2.66 14.22
CA GLU A 468 13.31 -2.48 13.90
C GLU A 468 14.20 -3.22 14.89
N THR A 469 15.40 -3.61 14.44
CA THR A 469 16.41 -4.22 15.29
C THR A 469 17.63 -3.31 15.34
N VAL A 470 17.97 -2.83 16.53
CA VAL A 470 19.19 -2.08 16.80
C VAL A 470 20.25 -3.05 17.29
N GLN A 471 21.30 -3.24 16.51
CA GLN A 471 22.48 -4.04 16.83
C GLN A 471 23.49 -3.15 17.56
N PHE A 472 24.07 -3.65 18.64
CA PHE A 472 25.13 -3.00 19.41
C PHE A 472 26.44 -3.76 19.22
N PRO A 473 27.58 -3.07 19.04
CA PRO A 473 28.89 -3.73 19.01
C PRO A 473 29.18 -4.41 20.35
N ALA A 474 30.11 -5.36 20.37
CA ALA A 474 30.59 -5.89 21.63
C ALA A 474 31.22 -4.76 22.46
N SER A 475 31.09 -4.86 23.78
CA SER A 475 31.66 -3.87 24.71
C SER A 475 33.19 -3.85 24.67
N GLY A 476 33.80 -4.95 24.20
CA GLY A 476 35.25 -5.17 24.26
C GLY A 476 35.72 -5.47 25.68
N HIS A 477 36.98 -5.90 25.79
CA HIS A 477 37.64 -6.03 27.09
C HIS A 477 38.14 -4.66 27.59
N CYS A 478 37.88 -4.35 28.86
CA CYS A 478 38.35 -3.16 29.55
C CYS A 478 39.20 -3.58 30.74
N ASP A 479 40.37 -2.97 30.92
CA ASP A 479 41.30 -3.22 32.02
C ASP A 479 41.78 -1.85 32.52
N GLU A 480 41.04 -1.29 33.48
CA GLU A 480 41.30 0.00 34.11
C GLU A 480 42.46 -0.05 35.09
N ASP A 481 42.68 -1.20 35.74
CA ASP A 481 43.75 -1.38 36.74
C ASP A 481 45.06 -1.95 36.15
N SER A 482 45.05 -2.25 34.84
CA SER A 482 46.17 -2.75 34.04
C SER A 482 46.74 -4.08 34.54
N ASP A 483 45.89 -4.94 35.12
CA ASP A 483 46.29 -6.25 35.63
C ASP A 483 46.26 -7.36 34.57
N GLY A 484 45.84 -7.05 33.34
CA GLY A 484 45.72 -7.96 32.22
C GLY A 484 44.44 -8.80 32.23
N ILE A 485 43.50 -8.50 33.12
CA ILE A 485 42.19 -9.14 33.24
C ILE A 485 41.13 -8.10 32.91
N CYS A 486 40.11 -8.50 32.15
CA CYS A 486 39.01 -7.62 31.86
C CYS A 486 38.15 -7.38 33.11
N ASP A 487 37.95 -6.13 33.49
CA ASP A 487 37.09 -5.71 34.61
C ASP A 487 35.61 -6.09 34.42
N ILE A 488 35.18 -6.27 33.18
CA ILE A 488 33.78 -6.55 32.83
C ILE A 488 33.48 -8.05 32.88
N CYS A 489 34.33 -8.89 32.29
CA CYS A 489 34.10 -10.35 32.21
C CYS A 489 35.06 -11.20 33.06
N CYS A 490 36.01 -10.58 33.73
CA CYS A 490 37.04 -11.22 34.57
C CYS A 490 37.84 -12.32 33.85
N GLN A 491 38.05 -12.17 32.54
CA GLN A 491 38.88 -13.08 31.73
C GLN A 491 40.21 -12.40 31.38
N GLU A 492 41.27 -13.18 31.25
CA GLU A 492 42.56 -12.69 30.73
C GLU A 492 42.35 -12.05 29.36
N ILE A 493 42.87 -10.84 29.18
CA ILE A 493 42.80 -10.13 27.90
C ILE A 493 43.83 -10.76 26.96
N ASP A 494 43.35 -11.60 26.05
CA ASP A 494 44.13 -12.09 24.92
C ASP A 494 43.90 -11.15 23.72
N ASP A 495 44.95 -10.46 23.27
CA ASP A 495 44.93 -9.60 22.07
C ASP A 495 44.48 -10.34 20.79
N ALA A 496 44.45 -11.68 20.80
CA ALA A 496 43.93 -12.51 19.71
C ALA A 496 42.41 -12.74 19.75
N ALA A 497 41.71 -12.47 20.86
CA ALA A 497 40.27 -12.63 20.99
C ALA A 497 39.54 -11.45 20.34
N VAL A 498 39.35 -11.52 19.01
CA VAL A 498 38.55 -10.52 18.29
C VAL A 498 37.07 -10.76 18.57
N PRO A 499 36.27 -9.71 18.86
CA PRO A 499 34.82 -9.84 19.00
C PRO A 499 34.21 -10.62 17.83
N GLN A 500 33.24 -11.49 18.12
CA GLN A 500 32.53 -12.24 17.08
C GLN A 500 31.75 -11.25 16.19
N THR A 501 32.04 -11.23 14.90
CA THR A 501 31.32 -10.39 13.94
C THR A 501 29.87 -10.88 13.82
N GLY A 502 28.92 -10.01 14.16
CA GLY A 502 27.50 -10.31 14.05
C GLY A 502 27.08 -10.60 12.60
N ILE A 503 26.07 -11.45 12.42
CA ILE A 503 25.42 -11.62 11.11
C ILE A 503 24.42 -10.48 10.96
N TYR A 504 24.73 -9.51 10.11
CA TYR A 504 23.85 -8.39 9.82
C TYR A 504 22.96 -8.68 8.63
N ARG A 505 21.74 -8.12 8.68
CA ARG A 505 20.77 -8.13 7.59
C ARG A 505 20.45 -6.73 7.09
N GLU A 506 20.01 -6.62 5.84
CA GLU A 506 19.49 -5.35 5.33
C GLU A 506 18.40 -4.82 6.26
N GLY A 507 18.51 -3.53 6.60
CA GLY A 507 17.61 -2.87 7.55
C GLY A 507 18.09 -2.89 9.00
N ASP A 508 19.05 -3.74 9.40
CA ASP A 508 19.62 -3.71 10.75
C ASP A 508 20.28 -2.36 11.05
N ILE A 509 20.18 -1.90 12.29
CA ILE A 509 20.63 -0.56 12.68
C ILE A 509 21.78 -0.64 13.67
N GLN A 510 22.85 0.11 13.44
CA GLN A 510 23.96 0.28 14.35
C GLN A 510 24.03 1.74 14.82
N ILE A 511 24.42 1.97 16.07
CA ILE A 511 24.64 3.32 16.60
C ILE A 511 26.14 3.55 16.75
N ARG A 512 26.64 4.65 16.18
CA ARG A 512 28.06 5.03 16.27
C ARG A 512 28.20 6.47 16.73
N ASN A 513 29.25 6.73 17.51
CA ASN A 513 29.59 8.07 17.96
C ASN A 513 30.56 8.72 16.95
N ILE A 514 30.19 9.88 16.42
CA ILE A 514 31.04 10.69 15.54
C ILE A 514 31.07 12.11 16.07
N GLY A 515 32.25 12.59 16.49
CA GLY A 515 32.43 13.93 17.02
C GLY A 515 31.64 14.19 18.31
N GLY A 516 31.46 13.16 19.14
CA GLY A 516 30.73 13.27 20.41
C GLY A 516 29.19 13.24 20.28
N ARG A 517 28.67 12.93 19.09
CA ARG A 517 27.23 12.74 18.83
C ARG A 517 26.96 11.33 18.33
N GLN A 518 25.86 10.75 18.77
CA GLN A 518 25.40 9.45 18.30
C GLN A 518 24.64 9.60 16.98
N TYR A 519 25.00 8.76 16.01
CA TYR A 519 24.34 8.64 14.71
C TYR A 519 23.90 7.20 14.49
N ARG A 520 22.74 7.04 13.85
CA ARG A 520 22.19 5.75 13.44
C ARG A 520 22.67 5.42 12.04
N PHE A 521 23.06 4.18 11.83
CA PHE A 521 23.50 3.64 10.57
C PHE A 521 22.69 2.40 10.24
N ARG A 522 22.13 2.34 9.04
CA ARG A 522 21.34 1.21 8.57
C ARG A 522 22.16 0.35 7.62
N CYS A 523 22.08 -0.96 7.78
CA CYS A 523 22.63 -1.91 6.82
C CYS A 523 21.83 -1.82 5.52
N ILE A 524 22.52 -1.54 4.41
CA ILE A 524 21.90 -1.37 3.08
C ILE A 524 22.41 -2.38 2.04
N ASP A 525 23.44 -3.15 2.39
CA ASP A 525 23.98 -4.25 1.58
C ASP A 525 24.62 -5.23 2.56
N GLU A 526 24.20 -6.50 2.52
CA GLU A 526 24.73 -7.57 3.37
C GLU A 526 26.07 -8.13 2.86
N ASP A 527 26.35 -7.95 1.58
CA ASP A 527 27.42 -8.62 0.83
C ASP A 527 28.24 -7.59 0.03
N TYR A 528 28.53 -6.44 0.65
CA TYR A 528 29.38 -5.41 0.06
C TYR A 528 30.78 -5.94 -0.23
N SER A 529 31.26 -5.60 -1.43
CA SER A 529 32.63 -5.80 -1.89
C SER A 529 33.17 -4.48 -2.45
N ASP A 530 34.39 -4.12 -2.08
CA ASP A 530 35.10 -3.01 -2.74
C ASP A 530 35.60 -3.43 -4.14
N ASP A 531 36.07 -2.46 -4.93
CA ASP A 531 36.59 -2.65 -6.30
C ASP A 531 37.77 -3.62 -6.40
N ARG A 532 38.30 -4.10 -5.27
CA ARG A 532 39.43 -5.02 -5.18
C ARG A 532 39.04 -6.39 -4.64
N GLU A 533 37.75 -6.63 -4.37
CA GLU A 533 37.22 -7.86 -3.79
C GLU A 533 37.90 -8.25 -2.46
N ASN A 534 38.53 -7.29 -1.76
CA ASN A 534 39.40 -7.57 -0.61
C ASN A 534 38.64 -8.04 0.64
N LEU A 535 37.34 -7.75 0.72
CA LEU A 535 36.54 -7.92 1.94
C LEU A 535 35.80 -9.26 2.04
N GLY A 536 35.83 -10.10 1.00
CA GLY A 536 35.22 -11.44 1.06
C GLY A 536 33.75 -11.46 1.54
N TYR A 537 32.99 -10.39 1.22
CA TYR A 537 31.61 -10.07 1.64
C TYR A 537 31.50 -9.45 3.06
N GLY A 538 31.04 -8.20 3.14
CA GLY A 538 30.79 -7.50 4.41
C GLY A 538 29.48 -6.69 4.41
N ALA A 539 28.94 -6.42 5.58
CA ALA A 539 27.71 -5.63 5.70
C ALA A 539 28.04 -4.13 5.62
N LEU A 540 27.49 -3.43 4.62
CA LEU A 540 27.60 -1.98 4.43
C LEU A 540 26.54 -1.25 5.24
N PHE A 541 27.00 -0.33 6.08
CA PHE A 541 26.17 0.51 6.93
C PHE A 541 26.25 1.97 6.46
N LEU A 542 25.09 2.57 6.14
CA LEU A 542 24.97 3.98 5.73
C LEU A 542 24.26 4.80 6.80
N CYS A 543 24.77 6.00 7.08
CA CYS A 543 24.15 6.91 8.05
C CYS A 543 22.71 7.27 7.63
N GLU A 544 21.77 7.17 8.57
CA GLU A 544 20.34 7.46 8.34
C GLU A 544 20.04 8.95 8.17
N THR A 545 21.00 9.82 8.54
CA THR A 545 20.87 11.29 8.48
C THR A 545 22.06 11.92 7.76
N VAL A 546 21.88 13.15 7.29
CA VAL A 546 23.00 13.96 6.79
C VAL A 546 23.63 14.72 7.94
N ILE A 547 24.91 14.46 8.16
CA ILE A 547 25.71 15.23 9.10
C ILE A 547 25.94 16.61 8.50
N ARG A 548 25.43 17.64 9.18
CA ARG A 548 25.48 19.03 8.72
C ARG A 548 26.91 19.57 8.67
N SER A 549 27.12 20.52 7.76
CA SER A 549 28.43 21.18 7.60
C SER A 549 28.88 21.95 8.84
N ASP A 550 27.97 22.41 9.70
CA ASP A 550 28.30 23.15 10.93
C ASP A 550 28.75 22.28 12.10
N ILE A 551 29.04 20.99 11.89
CA ILE A 551 29.40 20.04 12.95
C ILE A 551 30.64 20.44 13.77
N VAL A 552 31.56 21.22 13.21
CA VAL A 552 32.77 21.69 13.91
C VAL A 552 32.58 23.03 14.65
N SER A 553 31.34 23.52 14.68
CA SER A 553 30.98 24.73 15.43
C SER A 553 31.05 24.48 16.94
N ASP A 554 31.50 25.50 17.67
CA ASP A 554 31.48 25.53 19.14
C ASP A 554 30.45 26.57 19.63
N GLN A 555 30.27 26.68 20.95
CA GLN A 555 29.30 27.62 21.55
C GLN A 555 29.61 29.10 21.24
N GLN A 556 30.80 29.41 20.70
CA GLN A 556 31.26 30.78 20.47
C GLN A 556 31.39 31.15 18.98
N SER A 557 31.52 30.18 18.07
CA SER A 557 31.69 30.41 16.64
C SER A 557 31.08 29.31 15.76
N VAL A 558 30.29 29.71 14.76
CA VAL A 558 29.80 28.79 13.73
C VAL A 558 30.92 28.54 12.73
N ARG A 559 31.51 27.34 12.76
CA ARG A 559 32.51 26.89 11.80
C ARG A 559 31.86 25.85 10.90
N LYS A 560 31.89 26.12 9.59
CA LYS A 560 31.37 25.19 8.59
C LYS A 560 32.52 24.40 7.97
N CYS A 561 32.31 23.11 7.84
CA CYS A 561 33.16 22.20 7.11
C CYS A 561 32.98 22.43 5.60
N LYS A 562 34.07 22.31 4.86
CA LYS A 562 34.15 22.35 3.39
C LYS A 562 34.82 21.06 2.93
N PHE A 563 34.83 20.78 1.63
CA PHE A 563 35.45 19.55 1.15
C PHE A 563 36.98 19.55 1.36
N GLY A 564 37.66 20.61 0.93
CA GLY A 564 39.12 20.71 1.02
C GLY A 564 39.68 21.90 0.25
N MET A 565 40.98 21.83 -0.08
CA MET A 565 41.63 22.82 -0.96
C MET A 565 41.40 22.52 -2.44
N ASP A 566 41.20 21.26 -2.80
CA ASP A 566 40.89 20.74 -4.13
C ASP A 566 39.91 19.57 -4.00
N ASN A 567 39.56 18.93 -5.12
CA ASN A 567 38.64 17.79 -5.16
C ASN A 567 39.31 16.43 -4.87
N ASN A 568 40.52 16.41 -4.29
CA ASN A 568 41.20 15.17 -3.92
C ASN A 568 40.73 14.65 -2.56
N TYR A 569 39.94 13.57 -2.55
CA TYR A 569 39.45 12.98 -1.31
C TYR A 569 40.57 12.56 -0.35
N LYS A 570 41.73 12.11 -0.87
CA LYS A 570 42.88 11.66 -0.07
C LYS A 570 43.34 12.69 0.97
N THR A 571 43.34 13.95 0.54
CA THR A 571 43.83 15.12 1.27
C THR A 571 42.69 16.05 1.71
N SER A 572 41.45 15.59 1.62
CA SER A 572 40.26 16.37 1.96
C SER A 572 40.15 16.62 3.46
N ASP A 573 39.54 17.76 3.80
CA ASP A 573 39.20 18.11 5.18
C ASP A 573 38.15 17.12 5.73
N ILE A 574 37.26 16.63 4.86
CA ILE A 574 36.20 15.66 5.19
C ILE A 574 36.78 14.32 5.65
N ARG A 575 37.69 13.73 4.86
CA ARG A 575 38.34 12.46 5.20
C ARG A 575 39.14 12.59 6.50
N THR A 576 39.91 13.68 6.62
CA THR A 576 40.69 13.97 7.83
C THR A 576 39.78 14.09 9.06
N TRP A 577 38.63 14.75 8.92
CA TRP A 577 37.67 14.91 10.00
C TRP A 577 37.04 13.58 10.42
N LEU A 578 36.60 12.73 9.47
CA LEU A 578 36.03 11.42 9.76
C LEU A 578 37.04 10.54 10.52
N GLN A 579 38.29 10.48 10.07
CA GLN A 579 39.34 9.69 10.72
C GLN A 579 39.63 10.16 12.15
N LYS A 580 39.57 11.48 12.41
CA LYS A 580 39.87 12.05 13.72
C LYS A 580 38.71 11.92 14.72
N ASN A 581 37.47 11.90 14.24
CA ASN A 581 36.27 12.04 15.08
C ASN A 581 35.49 10.74 15.23
N THR A 582 35.98 9.62 14.72
CA THR A 582 35.36 8.31 14.93
C THR A 582 36.02 7.61 16.14
N ASP A 583 35.20 7.00 16.98
CA ASP A 583 35.59 6.47 18.31
C ASP A 583 36.44 5.17 18.23
N ALA A 584 37.03 4.77 19.36
CA ALA A 584 37.80 3.53 19.49
C ALA A 584 36.97 2.23 19.29
N SER A 585 35.64 2.34 19.27
CA SER A 585 34.69 1.24 18.96
C SER A 585 34.72 0.78 17.50
N MET A 586 35.63 1.31 16.68
CA MET A 586 35.85 0.93 15.28
C MET A 586 36.71 -0.34 15.11
N ARG A 587 37.08 -1.05 16.19
CA ARG A 587 37.88 -2.29 16.11
C ARG A 587 37.22 -3.38 15.25
N GLU A 588 35.89 -3.42 15.22
CA GLU A 588 35.09 -4.35 14.42
C GLU A 588 34.90 -3.88 12.96
N VAL A 589 35.15 -2.60 12.68
CA VAL A 589 34.94 -2.00 11.36
C VAL A 589 36.14 -2.29 10.46
N SER A 590 35.85 -2.76 9.26
CA SER A 590 36.88 -3.17 8.30
C SER A 590 37.46 -1.96 7.56
N PHE A 591 38.74 -2.04 7.22
CA PHE A 591 39.36 -1.10 6.29
C PHE A 591 38.88 -1.43 4.88
N VAL A 592 38.25 -0.44 4.24
CA VAL A 592 37.70 -0.57 2.88
C VAL A 592 38.55 0.24 1.92
N TYR A 593 38.84 -0.30 0.74
CA TYR A 593 39.49 0.48 -0.30
C TYR A 593 38.56 1.61 -0.79
N THR A 594 38.97 2.86 -0.59
CA THR A 594 38.18 4.06 -0.92
C THR A 594 38.74 4.85 -2.10
N GLY A 595 39.79 4.35 -2.73
CA GLY A 595 40.46 5.02 -3.84
C GLY A 595 39.59 5.04 -5.10
N VAL A 596 39.08 6.21 -5.46
CA VAL A 596 38.39 6.37 -6.74
C VAL A 596 39.42 6.29 -7.88
N ASN A 597 39.11 5.69 -9.03
CA ASN A 597 40.00 5.67 -10.22
C ASN A 597 39.41 6.42 -11.42
N THR A 598 38.21 6.97 -11.28
CA THR A 598 37.46 7.67 -12.32
C THR A 598 37.11 9.08 -11.86
N ALA A 599 37.26 10.07 -12.73
CA ALA A 599 36.68 11.39 -12.59
C ALA A 599 35.55 11.54 -13.60
N TYR A 600 34.49 12.28 -13.28
CA TYR A 600 33.33 12.38 -14.17
C TYR A 600 33.10 13.80 -14.67
N GLN A 601 32.54 13.88 -15.87
CA GLN A 601 31.98 15.09 -16.43
C GLN A 601 30.47 14.89 -16.65
N GLY A 602 29.68 15.93 -16.39
CA GLY A 602 28.23 15.90 -16.57
C GLY A 602 27.44 16.01 -15.25
N ARG A 603 26.13 15.76 -15.33
CA ARG A 603 25.19 15.80 -14.22
C ARG A 603 23.93 15.01 -14.59
N THR A 604 23.22 14.48 -13.61
CA THR A 604 21.89 13.91 -13.86
C THR A 604 20.83 15.01 -13.90
N ARG A 605 19.61 14.70 -14.38
CA ARG A 605 18.56 15.72 -14.49
C ARG A 605 17.89 15.96 -13.14
N ALA A 606 17.47 17.20 -12.92
CA ALA A 606 16.72 17.57 -11.72
C ALA A 606 15.36 16.87 -11.69
N GLY A 607 14.99 16.34 -10.53
CA GLY A 607 13.73 15.67 -10.25
C GLY A 607 13.68 14.20 -10.63
N GLU A 608 14.80 13.61 -11.07
CA GLU A 608 14.84 12.18 -11.42
C GLU A 608 14.96 11.28 -10.19
N TYR A 609 15.55 11.75 -9.08
CA TYR A 609 15.79 10.94 -7.89
C TYR A 609 16.40 9.58 -8.27
N GLU A 610 15.89 8.44 -7.79
CA GLU A 610 16.40 7.10 -8.11
C GLU A 610 16.23 6.69 -9.59
N GLN A 611 15.44 7.42 -10.37
CA GLN A 611 15.13 7.09 -11.76
C GLN A 611 16.16 7.63 -12.77
N PHE A 612 17.23 8.30 -12.32
CA PHE A 612 18.23 8.85 -13.24
C PHE A 612 18.93 7.76 -14.07
N THR A 613 19.36 8.14 -15.28
CA THR A 613 20.23 7.32 -16.13
C THR A 613 21.68 7.74 -15.95
N PHE A 614 22.60 6.77 -15.84
CA PHE A 614 24.03 7.05 -15.71
C PHE A 614 24.69 7.46 -17.04
N ASP A 615 23.95 7.40 -18.16
CA ASP A 615 24.42 7.75 -19.50
C ASP A 615 24.81 9.24 -19.64
N ASP A 616 24.28 10.12 -18.78
CA ASP A 616 24.59 11.56 -18.77
C ASP A 616 25.90 11.90 -18.03
N LEU A 617 26.64 10.88 -17.56
CA LEU A 617 27.90 11.01 -16.83
C LEU A 617 29.03 10.30 -17.59
N GLU A 618 29.98 11.08 -18.10
CA GLU A 618 31.14 10.56 -18.81
C GLU A 618 32.31 10.36 -17.84
N GLY A 619 32.81 9.13 -17.74
CA GLY A 619 33.93 8.76 -16.87
C GLY A 619 35.29 8.86 -17.59
N TYR A 620 36.27 9.39 -16.89
CA TYR A 620 37.66 9.57 -17.34
C TYR A 620 38.61 8.92 -16.33
N GLU A 621 39.50 8.05 -16.81
CA GLU A 621 40.50 7.40 -15.95
C GLU A 621 41.46 8.42 -15.36
N LYS A 622 41.77 8.26 -14.07
CA LYS A 622 42.77 9.05 -13.36
C LYS A 622 43.85 8.14 -12.75
N PRO A 623 45.00 8.71 -12.32
CA PRO A 623 46.04 7.93 -11.66
C PRO A 623 45.51 7.15 -10.44
N PHE A 624 45.94 5.90 -10.36
CA PHE A 624 45.59 4.98 -9.28
C PHE A 624 45.95 5.56 -7.91
N GLN A 625 45.05 5.44 -6.94
CA GLN A 625 45.29 5.90 -5.57
C GLN A 625 45.05 4.79 -4.55
N MET A 626 46.11 4.37 -3.87
CA MET A 626 45.99 3.47 -2.72
C MET A 626 45.54 4.27 -1.49
N MET A 627 44.31 4.01 -1.03
CA MET A 627 43.76 4.52 0.23
C MET A 627 42.74 3.53 0.75
N GLU A 628 42.72 3.39 2.08
CA GLU A 628 41.75 2.58 2.80
C GLU A 628 41.22 3.41 3.97
N ASP A 629 39.93 3.26 4.27
CA ASP A 629 39.26 3.97 5.35
C ASP A 629 38.26 3.04 6.03
N GLN A 630 38.10 3.19 7.35
CA GLN A 630 37.05 2.49 8.10
C GLN A 630 35.71 3.23 8.01
N MET A 631 35.73 4.56 7.86
CA MET A 631 34.54 5.40 7.69
C MET A 631 34.77 6.33 6.50
N PHE A 632 33.85 6.31 5.55
CA PHE A 632 34.00 6.99 4.26
C PHE A 632 32.69 7.59 3.76
N ILE A 633 32.75 8.43 2.72
CA ILE A 633 31.56 8.91 1.98
C ILE A 633 31.54 8.24 0.61
N PHE A 634 30.36 7.99 0.05
CA PHE A 634 30.23 7.25 -1.21
C PHE A 634 30.99 7.85 -2.39
N SER A 635 31.48 7.00 -3.29
CA SER A 635 31.82 7.41 -4.64
C SER A 635 30.56 7.62 -5.48
N LEU A 636 30.71 8.20 -6.67
CA LEU A 636 29.61 8.32 -7.62
C LEU A 636 29.10 6.95 -8.07
N GLU A 637 30.00 5.99 -8.27
CA GLU A 637 29.66 4.61 -8.62
C GLU A 637 28.85 3.90 -7.53
N GLU A 638 29.26 4.06 -6.26
CA GLU A 638 28.48 3.53 -5.12
C GLU A 638 27.14 4.25 -5.00
N ALA A 639 27.10 5.56 -5.21
CA ALA A 639 25.84 6.30 -5.20
C ALA A 639 24.88 5.79 -6.29
N VAL A 640 25.39 5.41 -7.45
CA VAL A 640 24.60 4.82 -8.55
C VAL A 640 24.17 3.40 -8.19
N LYS A 641 25.05 2.58 -7.64
CA LYS A 641 24.72 1.21 -7.16
C LYS A 641 23.60 1.25 -6.13
N TYR A 642 23.66 2.19 -5.17
CA TYR A 642 22.70 2.32 -4.08
C TYR A 642 21.74 3.51 -4.29
N ARG A 643 21.34 3.80 -5.53
CA ARG A 643 20.49 4.95 -5.87
C ARG A 643 19.17 4.99 -5.11
N ASP A 644 18.63 3.82 -4.77
CA ASP A 644 17.32 3.68 -4.10
C ASP A 644 17.31 4.19 -2.66
N VAL A 645 18.47 4.44 -2.03
CA VAL A 645 18.58 4.92 -0.64
C VAL A 645 19.10 6.36 -0.53
N LEU A 646 19.50 7.00 -1.63
CA LEU A 646 20.17 8.30 -1.60
C LEU A 646 19.29 9.43 -1.01
N TRP A 647 17.98 9.36 -1.20
CA TRP A 647 17.01 10.36 -0.72
C TRP A 647 16.02 9.83 0.33
N LYS A 648 16.29 8.63 0.85
CA LYS A 648 15.54 8.02 1.95
C LYS A 648 16.32 8.13 3.25
N PHE A 649 15.69 8.71 4.26
CA PHE A 649 16.25 9.01 5.58
C PHE A 649 15.37 8.45 6.68
N ASP A 650 15.98 8.19 7.83
CA ASP A 650 15.30 7.69 9.04
C ASP A 650 14.44 6.42 8.80
N GLY A 651 14.89 5.54 7.88
CA GLY A 651 14.21 4.29 7.57
C GLY A 651 12.95 4.42 6.70
N SER A 652 12.69 5.58 6.11
CA SER A 652 11.53 5.81 5.23
C SER A 652 11.55 4.90 3.99
N SER A 653 10.38 4.35 3.62
CA SER A 653 10.16 3.62 2.36
C SER A 653 10.13 4.57 1.15
N GLN A 654 9.75 5.84 1.37
CA GLN A 654 9.63 6.87 0.34
C GLN A 654 10.74 7.93 0.47
N ASN A 655 11.03 8.62 -0.63
CA ASN A 655 11.95 9.75 -0.62
C ASN A 655 11.43 10.85 0.33
N ASN A 656 12.26 11.27 1.26
CA ASN A 656 11.95 12.31 2.25
C ASN A 656 13.12 13.30 2.44
N PRO A 657 13.76 13.82 1.38
CA PRO A 657 14.94 14.69 1.49
C PRO A 657 14.68 15.99 2.26
N GLN A 658 13.45 16.48 2.28
CA GLN A 658 13.02 17.64 3.06
C GLN A 658 13.23 17.47 4.57
N SER A 659 13.28 16.23 5.08
CA SER A 659 13.58 15.95 6.49
C SER A 659 15.01 16.35 6.87
N GLN A 660 15.94 16.29 5.91
CA GLN A 660 17.36 16.60 6.11
C GLN A 660 17.77 17.97 5.55
N TYR A 661 16.95 18.55 4.67
CA TYR A 661 17.29 19.78 3.96
C TYR A 661 17.42 20.97 4.93
N SER A 662 18.58 21.64 4.89
CA SER A 662 18.82 22.86 5.67
C SER A 662 19.88 23.74 5.01
N PRO A 663 20.12 24.98 5.49
CA PRO A 663 21.23 25.82 5.02
C PRO A 663 22.64 25.20 5.18
N TYR A 664 22.76 24.12 5.94
CA TYR A 664 24.01 23.40 6.25
C TYR A 664 24.02 21.97 5.68
N SER A 665 22.97 21.59 4.96
CA SER A 665 22.74 20.25 4.39
C SER A 665 21.80 20.35 3.20
N LYS A 666 22.15 21.17 2.20
CA LYS A 666 21.42 21.20 0.92
C LYS A 666 21.63 19.95 0.08
N GLY A 667 22.73 19.25 0.38
CA GLY A 667 23.20 18.05 -0.26
C GLY A 667 24.23 17.37 0.65
N TYR A 668 24.83 16.28 0.19
CA TYR A 668 26.00 15.71 0.82
C TYR A 668 27.07 15.32 -0.19
N TYR A 669 28.33 15.46 0.22
CA TYR A 669 29.48 15.18 -0.64
C TYR A 669 29.60 13.70 -1.02
N LEU A 670 30.01 13.47 -2.26
CA LEU A 670 30.58 12.23 -2.74
C LEU A 670 32.11 12.39 -2.86
N ARG A 671 32.86 11.28 -2.86
CA ARG A 671 34.34 11.32 -2.96
C ARG A 671 34.88 11.39 -4.39
N THR A 672 34.00 11.49 -5.39
CA THR A 672 34.37 11.46 -6.82
C THR A 672 34.61 12.88 -7.37
N PRO A 673 35.79 13.17 -7.94
CA PRO A 673 36.12 14.49 -8.50
C PRO A 673 35.43 14.74 -9.84
N GLN A 674 35.16 16.01 -10.12
CA GLN A 674 34.81 16.46 -11.47
C GLN A 674 36.05 16.46 -12.38
N TYR A 675 35.88 15.98 -13.61
CA TYR A 675 36.86 16.13 -14.68
C TYR A 675 36.70 17.49 -15.38
N GLU A 676 37.78 18.23 -15.53
CA GLU A 676 37.79 19.61 -16.09
C GLU A 676 38.34 19.67 -17.54
N GLY A 677 38.63 18.53 -18.19
CA GLY A 677 38.90 18.51 -19.64
C GLY A 677 40.33 18.78 -20.10
N GLU A 678 41.36 18.57 -19.27
CA GLU A 678 42.77 18.73 -19.66
C GLU A 678 43.45 17.42 -20.09
N ASP A 679 44.44 17.51 -21.00
CA ASP A 679 45.24 16.38 -21.54
C ASP A 679 45.93 15.53 -20.44
N ASN A 680 46.09 16.07 -19.23
CA ASN A 680 46.54 15.36 -18.04
C ASN A 680 45.59 15.65 -16.88
N PHE A 681 45.14 14.62 -16.16
CA PHE A 681 44.27 14.78 -15.00
C PHE A 681 44.95 15.61 -13.90
N GLN A 682 44.27 16.67 -13.46
CA GLN A 682 44.65 17.49 -12.31
C GLN A 682 43.48 17.61 -11.33
N TYR A 683 43.77 17.73 -10.04
CA TYR A 683 42.75 17.97 -9.03
C TYR A 683 42.26 19.42 -9.12
N GLY A 684 40.97 19.55 -9.43
CA GLY A 684 40.28 20.82 -9.67
C GLY A 684 39.46 21.29 -8.48
N LYS A 685 38.47 22.14 -8.76
CA LYS A 685 37.58 22.70 -7.73
C LYS A 685 36.20 22.04 -7.69
N GLY A 686 35.85 21.22 -8.69
CA GLY A 686 34.55 20.54 -8.75
C GLY A 686 34.54 19.18 -8.04
N ILE A 687 33.59 18.94 -7.15
CA ILE A 687 33.37 17.66 -6.46
C ILE A 687 31.89 17.26 -6.55
N TYR A 688 31.57 15.98 -6.79
CA TYR A 688 30.19 15.53 -6.89
C TYR A 688 29.45 15.54 -5.54
N VAL A 689 28.15 15.81 -5.60
CA VAL A 689 27.22 15.76 -4.47
C VAL A 689 25.93 15.05 -4.85
N VAL A 690 25.22 14.57 -3.83
CA VAL A 690 23.79 14.27 -3.92
C VAL A 690 23.02 15.52 -3.52
N ASP A 691 22.20 16.06 -4.43
CA ASP A 691 21.37 17.24 -4.19
C ASP A 691 20.02 16.82 -3.57
N LEU A 692 19.75 17.30 -2.36
CA LEU A 692 18.49 17.03 -1.65
C LEU A 692 17.36 17.96 -2.10
N ALA A 693 17.66 19.15 -2.61
CA ALA A 693 16.64 20.08 -3.09
C ALA A 693 16.05 19.65 -4.42
N ASN A 694 16.91 19.25 -5.35
CA ASN A 694 16.51 18.98 -6.73
C ASN A 694 16.57 17.50 -7.12
N GLY A 695 16.94 16.59 -6.22
CA GLY A 695 16.92 15.15 -6.50
C GLY A 695 17.84 14.75 -7.66
N SER A 696 19.10 15.24 -7.66
CA SER A 696 20.06 15.00 -8.74
C SER A 696 21.50 14.80 -8.24
N LEU A 697 22.38 14.33 -9.12
CA LEU A 697 23.81 14.19 -8.90
C LEU A 697 24.54 15.20 -9.79
N HIS A 698 25.33 16.09 -9.18
CA HIS A 698 26.08 17.10 -9.94
C HIS A 698 27.32 17.57 -9.16
N PRO A 699 28.30 18.20 -9.85
CA PRO A 699 29.43 18.81 -9.16
C PRO A 699 29.08 20.14 -8.50
N VAL A 700 29.77 20.46 -7.40
CA VAL A 700 29.79 21.75 -6.71
C VAL A 700 31.24 22.19 -6.46
N GLU A 701 31.45 23.44 -6.07
CA GLU A 701 32.77 23.88 -5.64
C GLU A 701 33.17 23.27 -4.28
N VAL A 702 34.42 22.83 -4.16
CA VAL A 702 35.01 22.27 -2.92
C VAL A 702 34.97 23.23 -1.72
N SER A 703 34.76 24.53 -1.96
CA SER A 703 34.56 25.58 -0.96
C SER A 703 33.11 25.74 -0.49
N ASP A 704 32.15 25.03 -1.08
CA ASP A 704 30.75 25.13 -0.67
C ASP A 704 30.56 24.59 0.75
N THR A 705 30.06 25.45 1.63
CA THR A 705 29.84 25.12 3.04
C THR A 705 28.38 24.80 3.36
N SER A 706 27.52 24.71 2.34
CA SER A 706 26.11 24.33 2.47
C SER A 706 25.87 22.83 2.27
N ILE A 707 26.91 22.07 1.97
CA ILE A 707 26.88 20.63 1.72
C ILE A 707 27.36 19.88 2.98
N GLY A 708 26.58 18.89 3.41
CA GLY A 708 26.90 18.02 4.54
C GLY A 708 27.68 16.77 4.13
N ILE A 709 27.69 15.77 5.01
CA ILE A 709 28.30 14.47 4.76
C ILE A 709 27.35 13.34 5.19
N ARG A 710 27.34 12.26 4.42
CA ARG A 710 26.59 11.05 4.76
C ARG A 710 27.58 9.88 4.79
N PRO A 711 28.18 9.60 5.97
CA PRO A 711 29.22 8.59 6.07
C PRO A 711 28.65 7.17 6.01
N ALA A 712 29.51 6.23 5.63
CA ALA A 712 29.26 4.80 5.58
C ALA A 712 30.49 4.03 6.09
N TYR A 713 30.28 2.79 6.51
CA TYR A 713 31.33 1.86 6.91
C TYR A 713 30.93 0.41 6.65
N VAL A 714 31.89 -0.50 6.71
CA VAL A 714 31.66 -1.93 6.46
C VAL A 714 32.11 -2.77 7.65
N ILE A 715 31.31 -3.76 8.03
CA ILE A 715 31.72 -4.83 8.96
C ILE A 715 31.86 -6.12 8.13
N ALA A 716 33.08 -6.63 7.99
CA ALA A 716 33.32 -7.89 7.29
C ALA A 716 32.61 -9.06 8.00
N ARG A 717 32.04 -9.98 7.22
CA ARG A 717 31.59 -11.28 7.73
C ARG A 717 32.84 -12.15 7.87
N ARG A 718 33.29 -12.44 9.11
CA ARG A 718 34.43 -13.33 9.34
C ARG A 718 34.02 -14.79 9.43
#